data_AF-A0A6F9MTR1-F1
#
_entry.id   AF-A0A6F9MTR1-F1
#
_cell.length_a   1.000
_cell.length_b   1.000
_cell.length_c   1.000
_cell.angle_alpha   90.00
_cell.angle_beta   90.00
_cell.angle_gamma   90.00
#
_symmetry.space_group_name_H-M   'P 1'
#
loop_
_entity.id
_entity.type
_entity.pdbx_description
1 polymer ?
#
loop_
_entity_poly.entity_id
_entity_poly.type
_entity_poly.pdbx_seq_one_letter_code
_entity_poly.pdbx_strand_id
1 'polypeptide(L)'
;MGVENTYTLALNGAPYIVGANVINGDANSNQVILENNSKIDVHSSRHINEKASLNAYDEQITHILGASTLNGNAKNNQLIFNGAHLLVHGPNTSYSSTSTIELAGAFVNVDNNKTYDAINNSLLINELNLDLRVDSKGSLNFYNALAFGEFFGGRTVKGNANKNTILVKNLETLDILKKNVSVQSSINFYGGYTLEGEANNNTISLNLQKPFRVRDNFYGQTYFNIYGAYATKGASGNSIIIQNDFNNNFVPENYKDCFVIYAARTLSGKANHNTIDINNSLISLPLYGYITAITNIEGKNYQADEASDNSIKLNTVKSSKNLSFIIEAKSVQNNKVLFDTVQSLSETSSLGKGSKIILHATKENANYNTIILKDYSSASYGSVYVITGDQEAAYNKIILNNPAFGTASDKRMGYVSTIAGVSNNTHDNILEITNLNIDEYKNDSAIILASAGILNSKSKSYNNTVYMGGYVNTFEPISVLAGTILSNIQRQDNKISALVHKKELAKNNLLILDTQGLKVKTLNNFENFSLILPKNLTSTVLSVEKNPMNLPSKGSFKLFTKDNNKLLKGRYKLIESQKGFLNENNEYLNQEELITTLNKMLKNKHIFNYKKIDALTNSSLNPLKIGFEVSDDAKIIYVNIL
;
A
#
# COMPACT_ATOMS: atom_id res chain seq x y z
N MET A 1 -5.24 -44.71 -7.29
CA MET A 1 -4.92 -44.67 -8.73
C MET A 1 -3.50 -44.14 -8.84
N GLY A 2 -2.57 -44.96 -9.31
CA GLY A 2 -1.15 -44.64 -9.38
C GLY A 2 -0.38 -45.92 -9.66
N VAL A 3 0.37 -45.94 -10.76
CA VAL A 3 1.28 -47.05 -11.09
C VAL A 3 2.59 -46.78 -10.37
N GLU A 4 3.25 -47.80 -9.85
CA GLU A 4 4.54 -47.68 -9.14
C GLU A 4 5.67 -47.06 -10.02
N ASN A 5 5.43 -46.89 -11.32
CA ASN A 5 6.40 -46.41 -12.29
C ASN A 5 5.76 -45.37 -13.26
N THR A 6 5.43 -44.19 -12.74
CA THR A 6 4.76 -43.08 -13.48
C THR A 6 5.68 -42.34 -14.47
N TYR A 7 6.99 -42.59 -14.46
CA TYR A 7 7.93 -41.93 -15.37
C TYR A 7 8.09 -42.62 -16.73
N THR A 8 7.60 -43.86 -16.87
CA THR A 8 7.68 -44.65 -18.11
C THR A 8 6.32 -45.05 -18.69
N LEU A 9 5.24 -44.92 -17.89
CA LEU A 9 3.88 -45.27 -18.29
C LEU A 9 3.04 -44.00 -18.40
N ALA A 10 2.25 -43.89 -19.48
CA ALA A 10 1.29 -42.82 -19.62
C ALA A 10 0.29 -42.88 -18.45
N LEU A 11 0.09 -41.75 -17.77
CA LEU A 11 -0.98 -41.63 -16.79
C LEU A 11 -2.32 -41.58 -17.52
N ASN A 12 -3.36 -42.15 -16.92
CA ASN A 12 -4.73 -42.09 -17.43
C ASN A 12 -5.54 -40.99 -16.73
N GLY A 13 -4.89 -39.85 -16.42
CA GLY A 13 -5.51 -38.70 -15.75
C GLY A 13 -4.96 -38.37 -14.37
N ALA A 14 -5.41 -37.23 -13.84
CA ALA A 14 -4.93 -36.63 -12.60
C ALA A 14 -5.40 -37.33 -11.32
N PRO A 15 -4.57 -37.37 -10.25
CA PRO A 15 -4.96 -37.92 -8.96
C PRO A 15 -5.88 -36.98 -8.17
N TYR A 16 -6.99 -37.52 -7.65
CA TYR A 16 -7.99 -36.80 -6.84
C TYR A 16 -8.22 -37.48 -5.48
N ILE A 17 -8.24 -36.68 -4.41
CA ILE A 17 -8.83 -37.02 -3.12
C ILE A 17 -10.01 -36.06 -2.93
N VAL A 18 -11.24 -36.56 -2.98
CA VAL A 18 -12.43 -35.71 -3.01
C VAL A 18 -13.55 -36.26 -2.13
N GLY A 19 -14.19 -35.37 -1.36
CA GLY A 19 -15.30 -35.75 -0.48
C GLY A 19 -16.56 -36.13 -1.26
N ALA A 20 -16.85 -35.40 -2.34
CA ALA A 20 -17.87 -35.77 -3.33
C ALA A 20 -17.49 -35.30 -4.74
N ASN A 21 -17.68 -36.17 -5.73
CA ASN A 21 -17.58 -35.80 -7.14
C ASN A 21 -18.95 -35.98 -7.81
N VAL A 22 -19.55 -34.89 -8.31
CA VAL A 22 -20.94 -34.88 -8.79
C VAL A 22 -21.00 -34.38 -10.23
N ILE A 23 -21.74 -35.07 -11.10
CA ILE A 23 -21.99 -34.67 -12.48
C ILE A 23 -23.48 -34.32 -12.63
N ASN A 24 -23.77 -33.14 -13.18
CA ASN A 24 -25.12 -32.59 -13.34
C ASN A 24 -25.93 -32.57 -12.03
N GLY A 25 -25.28 -32.22 -10.92
CA GLY A 25 -25.91 -32.12 -9.60
C GLY A 25 -25.07 -31.30 -8.62
N ASP A 26 -25.71 -30.82 -7.55
CA ASP A 26 -25.08 -29.98 -6.54
C ASP A 26 -24.30 -30.83 -5.52
N ALA A 27 -23.14 -30.34 -5.07
CA ALA A 27 -22.40 -30.89 -3.92
C ALA A 27 -22.59 -29.97 -2.71
N ASN A 28 -23.20 -30.48 -1.65
CA ASN A 28 -23.49 -29.70 -0.45
C ASN A 28 -22.96 -30.39 0.81
N SER A 29 -22.24 -29.64 1.65
CA SER A 29 -21.84 -30.05 3.00
C SER A 29 -20.94 -31.31 3.06
N ASN A 30 -20.12 -31.54 2.03
CA ASN A 30 -19.14 -32.63 2.03
C ASN A 30 -17.84 -32.20 2.70
N GLN A 31 -17.09 -33.16 3.24
CA GLN A 31 -15.84 -32.88 3.93
C GLN A 31 -14.76 -33.89 3.58
N VAL A 32 -13.52 -33.41 3.46
CA VAL A 32 -12.31 -34.23 3.49
C VAL A 32 -11.48 -33.77 4.69
N ILE A 33 -11.10 -34.72 5.54
CA ILE A 33 -10.30 -34.46 6.74
C ILE A 33 -9.07 -35.35 6.68
N LEU A 34 -7.90 -34.72 6.75
CA LEU A 34 -6.61 -35.39 6.74
C LEU A 34 -5.98 -35.24 8.11
N GLU A 35 -6.05 -36.31 8.89
CA GLU A 35 -5.58 -36.35 10.28
C GLU A 35 -4.06 -36.48 10.37
N ASN A 36 -3.54 -36.26 11.58
CA ASN A 36 -2.13 -36.35 11.87
C ASN A 36 -1.50 -37.67 11.35
N ASN A 37 -0.30 -37.58 10.79
CA ASN A 37 0.42 -38.67 10.11
C ASN A 37 -0.16 -39.12 8.76
N SER A 38 -1.22 -38.49 8.25
CA SER A 38 -1.63 -38.69 6.84
C SER A 38 -0.49 -38.21 5.94
N LYS A 39 -0.06 -39.07 5.01
CA LYS A 39 1.02 -38.76 4.06
C LYS A 39 0.49 -38.86 2.64
N ILE A 40 0.65 -37.79 1.87
CA ILE A 40 0.13 -37.69 0.51
C ILE A 40 1.30 -37.52 -0.43
N ASP A 41 1.49 -38.51 -1.29
CA ASP A 41 2.58 -38.54 -2.25
C ASP A 41 2.21 -37.72 -3.50
N VAL A 42 2.97 -36.65 -3.74
CA VAL A 42 2.74 -35.71 -4.83
C VAL A 42 3.87 -35.88 -5.84
N HIS A 43 3.56 -36.54 -6.96
CA HIS A 43 4.54 -36.80 -8.01
C HIS A 43 5.01 -35.51 -8.71
N SER A 44 6.21 -35.56 -9.29
CA SER A 44 6.70 -34.47 -10.12
C SER A 44 5.67 -34.12 -11.18
N SER A 45 5.42 -32.83 -11.39
CA SER A 45 4.57 -32.30 -12.44
C SER A 45 5.14 -30.98 -12.94
N ARG A 46 4.77 -30.57 -14.14
CA ARG A 46 5.16 -29.25 -14.66
C ARG A 46 4.45 -28.15 -13.86
N HIS A 47 5.21 -27.13 -13.49
CA HIS A 47 4.63 -25.90 -12.97
C HIS A 47 4.02 -25.10 -14.13
N ILE A 48 2.72 -24.83 -14.05
CA ILE A 48 2.00 -24.02 -15.04
C ILE A 48 2.36 -22.55 -14.76
N ASN A 49 2.99 -21.88 -15.72
CA ASN A 49 3.42 -20.49 -15.59
C ASN A 49 2.47 -19.58 -16.41
N GLU A 50 2.00 -18.47 -15.84
CA GLU A 50 0.96 -17.59 -16.40
C GLU A 50 1.28 -17.02 -17.80
N LYS A 51 2.55 -17.05 -18.25
CA LYS A 51 2.95 -16.61 -19.60
C LYS A 51 2.55 -17.58 -20.71
N ALA A 52 2.17 -18.81 -20.38
CA ALA A 52 1.60 -19.75 -21.33
C ALA A 52 0.07 -19.70 -21.22
N SER A 53 -0.53 -19.05 -22.20
CA SER A 53 -1.97 -19.02 -22.45
C SER A 53 -2.61 -20.41 -22.29
N LEU A 54 -3.72 -20.45 -21.53
CA LEU A 54 -4.86 -21.38 -21.60
C LEU A 54 -4.55 -22.90 -21.69
N ASN A 55 -4.87 -23.59 -20.58
CA ASN A 55 -5.37 -24.97 -20.55
C ASN A 55 -4.44 -26.13 -20.95
N ALA A 56 -3.16 -26.12 -20.57
CA ALA A 56 -2.43 -27.37 -20.42
C ALA A 56 -2.42 -27.78 -18.94
N TYR A 57 -3.50 -28.40 -18.47
CA TYR A 57 -3.48 -29.06 -17.16
C TYR A 57 -2.61 -30.30 -17.27
N ASP A 58 -1.55 -30.37 -16.46
CA ASP A 58 -0.71 -31.55 -16.38
C ASP A 58 -1.51 -32.66 -15.67
N GLU A 59 -1.62 -33.82 -16.31
CA GLU A 59 -2.29 -35.01 -15.77
C GLU A 59 -1.60 -35.56 -14.49
N GLN A 60 -0.50 -34.96 -14.04
CA GLN A 60 0.20 -35.29 -12.81
C GLN A 60 -0.20 -34.42 -11.61
N ILE A 61 -0.97 -33.34 -11.82
CA ILE A 61 -1.35 -32.43 -10.73
C ILE A 61 -2.26 -33.14 -9.74
N THR A 62 -1.88 -33.11 -8.46
CA THR A 62 -2.70 -33.70 -7.39
C THR A 62 -3.77 -32.71 -6.93
N HIS A 63 -5.02 -33.18 -6.88
CA HIS A 63 -6.15 -32.40 -6.39
C HIS A 63 -6.67 -33.00 -5.08
N ILE A 64 -6.78 -32.18 -4.03
CA ILE A 64 -7.40 -32.56 -2.77
C ILE A 64 -8.53 -31.56 -2.51
N LEU A 65 -9.77 -32.04 -2.46
CA LEU A 65 -10.96 -31.19 -2.55
C LEU A 65 -12.04 -31.62 -1.56
N GLY A 66 -12.70 -30.68 -0.89
CA GLY A 66 -13.92 -30.98 -0.13
C GLY A 66 -15.03 -31.50 -1.06
N ALA A 67 -15.18 -30.89 -2.24
CA ALA A 67 -16.04 -31.39 -3.31
C ALA A 67 -15.58 -30.94 -4.71
N SER A 68 -16.03 -31.67 -5.72
CA SER A 68 -15.91 -31.31 -7.14
C SER A 68 -17.26 -31.52 -7.82
N THR A 69 -17.68 -30.56 -8.63
CA THR A 69 -18.89 -30.68 -9.46
C THR A 69 -18.57 -30.40 -10.92
N LEU A 70 -19.24 -31.12 -11.81
CA LEU A 70 -19.42 -30.74 -13.21
C LEU A 70 -20.88 -30.36 -13.41
N ASN A 71 -21.14 -29.13 -13.86
CA ASN A 71 -22.49 -28.61 -14.10
C ASN A 71 -23.41 -28.64 -12.86
N GLY A 72 -22.90 -28.23 -11.70
CA GLY A 72 -23.67 -28.13 -10.47
C GLY A 72 -23.01 -27.19 -9.47
N ASN A 73 -23.77 -26.70 -8.49
CA ASN A 73 -23.23 -25.79 -7.47
C ASN A 73 -22.45 -26.56 -6.40
N ALA A 74 -21.46 -25.92 -5.80
CA ALA A 74 -20.76 -26.43 -4.64
C ALA A 74 -20.98 -25.52 -3.43
N LYS A 75 -21.63 -26.04 -2.38
CA LYS A 75 -22.04 -25.27 -1.20
C LYS A 75 -21.55 -25.90 0.09
N ASN A 76 -21.00 -25.10 1.01
CA ASN A 76 -20.67 -25.53 2.38
C ASN A 76 -19.69 -26.71 2.48
N ASN A 77 -18.88 -26.98 1.44
CA ASN A 77 -17.93 -28.09 1.48
C ASN A 77 -16.63 -27.68 2.15
N GLN A 78 -15.92 -28.63 2.75
CA GLN A 78 -14.73 -28.35 3.54
C GLN A 78 -13.57 -29.29 3.22
N LEU A 79 -12.37 -28.74 3.22
CA LEU A 79 -11.12 -29.49 3.26
C LEU A 79 -10.34 -29.09 4.52
N ILE A 80 -9.94 -30.08 5.32
CA ILE A 80 -9.33 -29.87 6.63
C ILE A 80 -8.02 -30.66 6.73
N PHE A 81 -6.95 -29.98 7.14
CA PHE A 81 -5.64 -30.57 7.44
C PHE A 81 -5.29 -30.43 8.92
N ASN A 82 -5.14 -31.55 9.61
CA ASN A 82 -4.83 -31.65 11.04
C ASN A 82 -3.46 -32.34 11.28
N GLY A 83 -2.40 -31.85 10.61
CA GLY A 83 -1.05 -32.41 10.74
C GLY A 83 -0.68 -33.41 9.65
N ALA A 84 -1.25 -33.28 8.46
CA ALA A 84 -0.87 -34.11 7.33
C ALA A 84 0.48 -33.66 6.73
N HIS A 85 1.11 -34.55 5.97
CA HIS A 85 2.34 -34.30 5.22
C HIS A 85 2.10 -34.38 3.72
N LEU A 86 2.54 -33.35 3.00
CA LEU A 86 2.69 -33.40 1.55
C LEU A 86 4.11 -33.86 1.24
N LEU A 87 4.24 -35.06 0.67
CA LEU A 87 5.50 -35.63 0.22
C LEU A 87 5.72 -35.22 -1.23
N VAL A 88 6.69 -34.35 -1.48
CA VAL A 88 7.12 -34.08 -2.86
C VAL A 88 7.95 -35.27 -3.33
N HIS A 89 7.51 -35.95 -4.39
CA HIS A 89 8.17 -37.15 -4.89
C HIS A 89 9.09 -36.82 -6.06
N GLY A 90 10.38 -37.10 -5.87
CA GLY A 90 11.41 -36.95 -6.88
C GLY A 90 11.94 -38.29 -7.45
N PRO A 91 12.25 -38.37 -8.76
CA PRO A 91 12.91 -39.54 -9.32
C PRO A 91 14.39 -39.59 -8.90
N ASN A 92 14.95 -40.80 -8.82
CA ASN A 92 16.35 -41.01 -8.47
C ASN A 92 17.38 -40.59 -9.53
N THR A 93 16.92 -40.39 -10.77
CA THR A 93 17.75 -39.94 -11.90
C THR A 93 17.95 -38.42 -11.93
N SER A 94 17.27 -37.67 -11.05
CA SER A 94 17.30 -36.22 -11.03
C SER A 94 17.93 -35.69 -9.74
N TYR A 95 18.50 -34.49 -9.80
CA TYR A 95 19.02 -33.76 -8.62
C TYR A 95 18.00 -32.77 -8.03
N SER A 96 16.84 -32.66 -8.67
CA SER A 96 15.75 -31.78 -8.27
C SER A 96 14.42 -32.29 -8.79
N SER A 97 13.33 -31.91 -8.13
CA SER A 97 11.97 -32.14 -8.60
C SER A 97 11.09 -30.91 -8.42
N THR A 98 10.03 -30.84 -9.22
CA THR A 98 8.96 -29.85 -9.06
C THR A 98 7.63 -30.58 -9.06
N SER A 99 6.74 -30.22 -8.15
CA SER A 99 5.39 -30.77 -8.09
C SER A 99 4.38 -29.66 -7.90
N THR A 100 3.22 -29.77 -8.54
CA THR A 100 2.11 -28.83 -8.39
C THR A 100 0.95 -29.53 -7.69
N ILE A 101 0.33 -28.86 -6.72
CA ILE A 101 -0.82 -29.36 -5.96
C ILE A 101 -1.93 -28.32 -5.90
N GLU A 102 -3.17 -28.76 -6.09
CA GLU A 102 -4.36 -27.95 -5.90
C GLU A 102 -5.16 -28.42 -4.67
N LEU A 103 -5.40 -27.49 -3.75
CA LEU A 103 -6.18 -27.73 -2.53
C LEU A 103 -7.43 -26.86 -2.58
N ALA A 104 -8.62 -27.41 -2.32
CA ALA A 104 -9.82 -26.56 -2.29
C ALA A 104 -10.91 -27.01 -1.34
N GLY A 105 -11.68 -26.03 -0.83
CA GLY A 105 -12.99 -26.32 -0.26
C GLY A 105 -13.92 -26.95 -1.31
N ALA A 106 -14.02 -26.34 -2.50
CA ALA A 106 -14.68 -26.98 -3.64
C ALA A 106 -14.29 -26.43 -5.01
N PHE A 107 -14.42 -27.28 -6.03
CA PHE A 107 -14.32 -26.94 -7.45
C PHE A 107 -15.67 -27.09 -8.17
N VAL A 108 -15.95 -26.14 -9.06
CA VAL A 108 -17.12 -26.13 -9.93
C VAL A 108 -16.67 -25.98 -11.39
N ASN A 109 -16.78 -27.07 -12.13
CA ASN A 109 -16.51 -27.14 -13.57
C ASN A 109 -17.82 -26.99 -14.36
N VAL A 110 -17.73 -26.41 -15.54
CA VAL A 110 -18.89 -26.07 -16.37
C VAL A 110 -18.59 -26.36 -17.83
N ASP A 111 -19.44 -27.17 -18.48
CA ASP A 111 -19.40 -27.42 -19.93
C ASP A 111 -20.75 -27.16 -20.63
N ASN A 112 -21.82 -26.93 -19.88
CA ASN A 112 -23.18 -26.79 -20.43
C ASN A 112 -23.66 -25.34 -20.59
N ASN A 113 -22.74 -24.38 -20.68
CA ASN A 113 -22.96 -22.93 -20.84
C ASN A 113 -23.78 -22.24 -19.73
N LYS A 114 -24.27 -22.93 -18.70
CA LYS A 114 -24.96 -22.34 -17.55
C LYS A 114 -23.97 -21.77 -16.52
N THR A 115 -24.48 -21.12 -15.49
CA THR A 115 -23.66 -20.62 -14.36
C THR A 115 -23.89 -21.49 -13.14
N TYR A 116 -22.81 -21.85 -12.45
CA TYR A 116 -22.87 -22.58 -11.18
C TYR A 116 -21.88 -21.96 -10.19
N ASP A 117 -22.31 -21.87 -8.95
CA ASP A 117 -21.63 -21.11 -7.93
C ASP A 117 -20.84 -22.01 -6.96
N ALA A 118 -19.71 -21.50 -6.49
CA ALA A 118 -18.95 -22.03 -5.36
C ALA A 118 -19.20 -21.11 -4.15
N ILE A 119 -20.07 -21.54 -3.22
CA ILE A 119 -20.55 -20.69 -2.13
C ILE A 119 -20.21 -21.28 -0.78
N ASN A 120 -19.63 -20.47 0.10
CA ASN A 120 -19.43 -20.82 1.51
C ASN A 120 -18.61 -22.10 1.74
N ASN A 121 -17.67 -22.40 0.83
CA ASN A 121 -16.75 -23.52 1.00
C ASN A 121 -15.52 -23.07 1.81
N SER A 122 -14.84 -24.01 2.45
CA SER A 122 -13.70 -23.67 3.31
C SER A 122 -12.50 -24.61 3.15
N LEU A 123 -11.31 -24.02 3.14
CA LEU A 123 -10.04 -24.71 3.33
C LEU A 123 -9.48 -24.35 4.71
N LEU A 124 -9.33 -25.35 5.58
CA LEU A 124 -8.85 -25.19 6.95
C LEU A 124 -7.52 -25.94 7.12
N ILE A 125 -6.43 -25.19 7.26
CA ILE A 125 -5.09 -25.73 7.51
C ILE A 125 -4.75 -25.45 8.98
N ASN A 126 -5.05 -26.41 9.85
CA ASN A 126 -4.60 -26.35 11.24
C ASN A 126 -3.10 -26.64 11.30
N GLU A 127 -2.65 -27.68 10.61
CA GLU A 127 -1.24 -27.99 10.41
C GLU A 127 -1.05 -28.77 9.09
N LEU A 128 -0.13 -28.32 8.25
CA LEU A 128 0.27 -28.99 7.01
C LEU A 128 1.79 -28.91 6.87
N ASN A 129 2.43 -30.08 6.81
CA ASN A 129 3.88 -30.25 6.78
C ASN A 129 4.35 -30.56 5.35
N LEU A 130 5.61 -30.23 5.06
CA LEU A 130 6.28 -30.59 3.81
C LEU A 130 7.32 -31.66 4.09
N ASP A 131 7.42 -32.64 3.19
CA ASP A 131 8.43 -33.70 3.28
C ASP A 131 8.83 -34.11 1.84
N LEU A 132 9.90 -34.89 1.70
CA LEU A 132 10.47 -35.30 0.42
C LEU A 132 10.65 -36.82 0.37
N ARG A 133 10.14 -37.41 -0.71
CA ARG A 133 10.42 -38.81 -1.06
C ARG A 133 11.22 -38.85 -2.35
N VAL A 134 12.28 -39.65 -2.40
CA VAL A 134 13.05 -39.88 -3.63
C VAL A 134 13.21 -41.37 -3.87
N ASP A 135 13.13 -41.82 -5.13
CA ASP A 135 13.26 -43.23 -5.54
C ASP A 135 14.69 -43.80 -5.38
N SER A 136 15.46 -43.30 -4.42
CA SER A 136 16.83 -43.72 -4.16
C SER A 136 16.87 -44.92 -3.22
N LYS A 137 17.65 -45.94 -3.58
CA LYS A 137 17.97 -47.06 -2.67
C LYS A 137 19.06 -46.73 -1.65
N GLY A 138 19.72 -45.57 -1.79
CA GLY A 138 20.81 -45.10 -0.93
C GLY A 138 20.57 -43.74 -0.30
N SER A 139 21.47 -43.32 0.58
CA SER A 139 21.40 -41.99 1.20
C SER A 139 21.54 -40.86 0.18
N LEU A 140 20.60 -39.91 0.19
CA LEU A 140 20.66 -38.70 -0.61
C LEU A 140 21.72 -37.72 -0.05
N ASN A 141 22.68 -37.33 -0.89
CA ASN A 141 23.69 -36.32 -0.55
C ASN A 141 23.33 -34.92 -1.04
N PHE A 142 22.51 -34.81 -2.09
CA PHE A 142 22.03 -33.56 -2.67
C PHE A 142 20.67 -33.80 -3.33
N TYR A 143 19.65 -33.01 -2.97
CA TYR A 143 18.35 -33.00 -3.66
C TYR A 143 17.56 -31.74 -3.29
N ASN A 144 17.07 -30.99 -4.28
CA ASN A 144 16.22 -29.82 -4.05
C ASN A 144 14.86 -30.01 -4.69
N ALA A 145 13.79 -30.00 -3.90
CA ALA A 145 12.43 -30.14 -4.38
C ALA A 145 11.63 -28.85 -4.22
N LEU A 146 10.77 -28.55 -5.19
CA LEU A 146 9.84 -27.41 -5.13
C LEU A 146 8.39 -27.87 -5.23
N ALA A 147 7.57 -27.47 -4.27
CA ALA A 147 6.12 -27.62 -4.30
C ALA A 147 5.46 -26.30 -4.73
N PHE A 148 4.63 -26.34 -5.76
CA PHE A 148 3.79 -25.22 -6.17
C PHE A 148 2.36 -25.48 -5.71
N GLY A 149 1.88 -24.69 -4.75
CA GLY A 149 0.57 -24.86 -4.13
C GLY A 149 -0.45 -23.85 -4.65
N GLU A 150 -1.59 -24.32 -5.14
CA GLU A 150 -2.73 -23.51 -5.55
C GLU A 150 -3.91 -23.78 -4.61
N PHE A 151 -4.16 -22.88 -3.65
CA PHE A 151 -5.07 -23.11 -2.54
C PHE A 151 -6.32 -22.26 -2.69
N PHE A 152 -7.49 -22.88 -2.74
CA PHE A 152 -8.77 -22.21 -3.03
C PHE A 152 -9.77 -22.38 -1.88
N GLY A 153 -10.44 -21.30 -1.47
CA GLY A 153 -11.65 -21.42 -0.66
C GLY A 153 -12.77 -22.05 -1.48
N GLY A 154 -13.02 -21.49 -2.67
CA GLY A 154 -13.91 -22.06 -3.69
C GLY A 154 -13.58 -21.54 -5.08
N ARG A 155 -13.70 -22.41 -6.09
CA ARG A 155 -13.39 -22.11 -7.49
C ARG A 155 -14.58 -22.46 -8.39
N THR A 156 -14.92 -21.57 -9.31
CA THR A 156 -15.85 -21.86 -10.41
C THR A 156 -15.33 -21.29 -11.73
N VAL A 157 -15.52 -22.00 -12.85
CA VAL A 157 -15.18 -21.45 -14.17
C VAL A 157 -16.20 -20.36 -14.55
N LYS A 158 -17.49 -20.62 -14.32
CA LYS A 158 -18.59 -19.77 -14.75
C LYS A 158 -19.69 -19.72 -13.68
N GLY A 159 -19.82 -18.56 -13.04
CA GLY A 159 -20.65 -18.36 -11.86
C GLY A 159 -19.87 -17.62 -10.79
N ASN A 160 -20.41 -17.54 -9.58
CA ASN A 160 -19.84 -16.75 -8.49
C ASN A 160 -19.07 -17.61 -7.48
N ALA A 161 -17.98 -17.07 -6.95
CA ALA A 161 -17.18 -17.66 -5.88
C ALA A 161 -17.30 -16.82 -4.61
N ASN A 162 -18.41 -16.99 -3.89
CA ASN A 162 -18.81 -16.09 -2.81
C ASN A 162 -18.70 -16.72 -1.42
N LYS A 163 -18.34 -15.90 -0.43
CA LYS A 163 -18.35 -16.26 1.01
C LYS A 163 -17.42 -17.43 1.36
N ASN A 164 -16.45 -17.75 0.52
CA ASN A 164 -15.53 -18.85 0.77
C ASN A 164 -14.44 -18.40 1.76
N THR A 165 -13.87 -19.37 2.47
CA THR A 165 -12.90 -19.09 3.53
C THR A 165 -11.63 -19.93 3.37
N ILE A 166 -10.47 -19.33 3.58
CA ILE A 166 -9.22 -20.03 3.84
C ILE A 166 -8.72 -19.63 5.22
N LEU A 167 -8.45 -20.60 6.09
CA LEU A 167 -7.83 -20.39 7.39
C LEU A 167 -6.54 -21.19 7.48
N VAL A 168 -5.43 -20.53 7.80
CA VAL A 168 -4.11 -21.17 7.98
C VAL A 168 -3.56 -20.82 9.34
N LYS A 169 -3.28 -21.84 10.16
CA LYS A 169 -2.61 -21.70 11.46
C LYS A 169 -1.14 -22.08 11.40
N ASN A 170 -0.84 -23.24 10.81
CA ASN A 170 0.54 -23.69 10.61
C ASN A 170 0.68 -24.34 9.23
N LEU A 171 1.57 -23.80 8.42
CA LEU A 171 1.89 -24.30 7.09
C LEU A 171 3.40 -24.23 6.91
N GLU A 172 4.03 -25.40 6.84
CA GLU A 172 5.46 -25.48 6.59
C GLU A 172 5.74 -25.14 5.13
N THR A 173 6.64 -24.19 4.88
CA THR A 173 7.00 -23.77 3.50
C THR A 173 8.43 -24.14 3.11
N LEU A 174 9.22 -24.65 4.05
CA LEU A 174 10.55 -25.17 3.84
C LEU A 174 10.86 -26.20 4.91
N ASP A 175 11.20 -27.40 4.45
CA ASP A 175 11.83 -28.43 5.26
C ASP A 175 13.27 -28.70 4.76
N ILE A 176 14.18 -28.82 5.72
CA ILE A 176 15.61 -29.11 5.50
C ILE A 176 15.93 -30.44 6.16
N LEU A 177 15.78 -31.51 5.37
CA LEU A 177 16.03 -32.88 5.81
C LEU A 177 17.52 -33.13 6.08
N LYS A 178 18.40 -32.56 5.24
CA LYS A 178 19.87 -32.53 5.42
C LYS A 178 20.44 -31.25 4.79
N LYS A 179 21.72 -30.94 5.06
CA LYS A 179 22.42 -29.72 4.57
C LYS A 179 22.14 -29.36 3.10
N ASN A 180 22.08 -30.36 2.22
CA ASN A 180 21.87 -30.19 0.77
C ASN A 180 20.61 -30.92 0.26
N VAL A 181 19.73 -31.37 1.16
CA VAL A 181 18.51 -32.13 0.82
C VAL A 181 17.32 -31.42 1.46
N SER A 182 16.42 -30.89 0.64
CA SER A 182 15.34 -30.05 1.15
C SER A 182 14.18 -29.91 0.15
N VAL A 183 13.01 -29.61 0.70
CA VAL A 183 11.78 -29.28 -0.03
C VAL A 183 11.32 -27.88 0.37
N GLN A 184 10.90 -27.07 -0.60
CA GLN A 184 10.40 -25.71 -0.40
C GLN A 184 9.14 -25.48 -1.23
N SER A 185 8.22 -24.63 -0.75
CA SER A 185 7.00 -24.29 -1.47
C SER A 185 6.93 -22.84 -1.97
N SER A 186 6.30 -22.62 -3.12
CA SER A 186 5.71 -21.33 -3.52
C SER A 186 4.20 -21.51 -3.60
N ILE A 187 3.42 -20.54 -3.11
CA ILE A 187 1.99 -20.76 -2.85
C ILE A 187 1.16 -19.57 -3.33
N ASN A 188 0.05 -19.90 -4.00
CA ASN A 188 -1.03 -18.97 -4.29
C ASN A 188 -2.25 -19.33 -3.44
N PHE A 189 -2.82 -18.33 -2.76
CA PHE A 189 -4.09 -18.45 -2.06
C PHE A 189 -5.17 -17.69 -2.81
N TYR A 190 -6.34 -18.29 -2.98
CA TYR A 190 -7.51 -17.69 -3.62
C TYR A 190 -8.74 -17.87 -2.73
N GLY A 191 -9.21 -16.81 -2.08
CA GLY A 191 -10.40 -16.86 -1.23
C GLY A 191 -11.60 -17.30 -2.06
N GLY A 192 -11.89 -16.56 -3.13
CA GLY A 192 -12.80 -16.98 -4.21
C GLY A 192 -12.14 -16.81 -5.57
N TYR A 193 -12.31 -17.80 -6.46
CA TYR A 193 -11.79 -17.77 -7.82
C TYR A 193 -12.90 -17.97 -8.85
N THR A 194 -13.02 -17.04 -9.81
CA THR A 194 -13.93 -17.18 -10.95
C THR A 194 -13.38 -16.55 -12.24
N LEU A 195 -13.63 -17.20 -13.38
CA LEU A 195 -13.26 -16.67 -14.70
C LEU A 195 -14.41 -15.91 -15.37
N GLU A 196 -15.67 -16.17 -15.00
CA GLU A 196 -16.84 -15.50 -15.59
C GLU A 196 -17.90 -15.09 -14.56
N GLY A 197 -17.50 -14.53 -13.43
CA GLY A 197 -18.42 -14.06 -12.41
C GLY A 197 -17.79 -13.12 -11.39
N GLU A 198 -18.44 -13.04 -10.24
CA GLU A 198 -18.01 -12.25 -9.10
C GLU A 198 -17.43 -13.14 -7.99
N ALA A 199 -16.50 -12.60 -7.21
CA ALA A 199 -15.97 -13.25 -6.01
C ALA A 199 -16.06 -12.27 -4.83
N ASN A 200 -17.17 -12.38 -4.09
CA ASN A 200 -17.52 -11.45 -3.03
C ASN A 200 -17.52 -12.08 -1.65
N ASN A 201 -17.20 -11.28 -0.64
CA ASN A 201 -17.27 -11.63 0.79
C ASN A 201 -16.40 -12.83 1.19
N ASN A 202 -15.31 -13.10 0.46
CA ASN A 202 -14.39 -14.18 0.80
C ASN A 202 -13.42 -13.73 1.90
N THR A 203 -12.94 -14.67 2.70
CA THR A 203 -12.00 -14.39 3.79
C THR A 203 -10.77 -15.28 3.68
N ILE A 204 -9.58 -14.70 3.73
CA ILE A 204 -8.33 -15.41 3.97
C ILE A 204 -7.78 -14.94 5.31
N SER A 205 -7.57 -15.88 6.24
CA SER A 205 -6.93 -15.61 7.52
C SER A 205 -5.67 -16.46 7.67
N LEU A 206 -4.53 -15.80 7.81
CA LEU A 206 -3.24 -16.40 8.09
C LEU A 206 -2.85 -16.01 9.52
N ASN A 207 -3.07 -16.92 10.47
CA ASN A 207 -2.68 -16.76 11.87
C ASN A 207 -1.49 -17.69 12.14
N LEU A 208 -0.34 -17.31 11.63
CA LEU A 208 0.83 -18.18 11.54
C LEU A 208 1.43 -18.39 12.94
N GLN A 209 1.42 -19.63 13.42
CA GLN A 209 2.13 -20.00 14.65
C GLN A 209 3.63 -20.19 14.40
N LYS A 210 3.99 -20.57 13.17
CA LYS A 210 5.36 -20.65 12.67
C LYS A 210 5.46 -19.77 11.41
N PRO A 211 6.46 -18.88 11.30
CA PRO A 211 6.61 -18.02 10.13
C PRO A 211 6.96 -18.83 8.88
N PHE A 212 6.67 -18.29 7.70
CA PHE A 212 7.15 -18.88 6.46
C PHE A 212 8.67 -18.81 6.37
N ARG A 213 9.23 -19.90 5.86
CA ARG A 213 10.66 -20.11 5.68
C ARG A 213 10.96 -20.20 4.20
N VAL A 214 12.05 -19.57 3.79
CA VAL A 214 12.52 -19.53 2.40
C VAL A 214 14.04 -19.60 2.35
N ARG A 215 14.56 -20.17 1.27
CA ARG A 215 15.97 -20.14 0.89
C ARG A 215 16.09 -20.06 -0.63
N ASP A 216 17.31 -19.83 -1.09
CA ASP A 216 17.63 -19.87 -2.52
C ASP A 216 17.30 -21.25 -3.10
N ASN A 217 16.73 -21.23 -4.31
CA ASN A 217 16.30 -22.43 -5.02
C ASN A 217 16.59 -22.31 -6.53
N PHE A 218 16.51 -23.44 -7.24
CA PHE A 218 16.86 -23.53 -8.67
C PHE A 218 15.86 -22.85 -9.61
N TYR A 219 14.64 -22.53 -9.14
CA TYR A 219 13.67 -21.73 -9.89
C TYR A 219 14.04 -20.23 -9.84
N GLY A 220 14.90 -19.85 -8.89
CA GLY A 220 15.46 -18.50 -8.76
C GLY A 220 14.46 -17.48 -8.24
N GLN A 221 13.28 -17.92 -7.79
CA GLN A 221 12.29 -17.08 -7.11
C GLN A 221 11.41 -17.91 -6.18
N THR A 222 10.93 -17.29 -5.11
CA THR A 222 9.89 -17.82 -4.21
C THR A 222 8.83 -16.75 -4.05
N TYR A 223 7.57 -17.13 -4.26
CA TYR A 223 6.44 -16.21 -4.12
C TYR A 223 5.40 -16.77 -3.16
N PHE A 224 4.75 -15.86 -2.45
CA PHE A 224 3.49 -16.15 -1.79
C PHE A 224 2.49 -15.07 -2.18
N ASN A 225 1.53 -15.47 -3.02
CA ASN A 225 0.51 -14.57 -3.51
C ASN A 225 -0.80 -14.87 -2.80
N ILE A 226 -1.49 -13.82 -2.37
CA ILE A 226 -2.74 -13.93 -1.63
C ILE A 226 -3.80 -13.11 -2.34
N TYR A 227 -4.76 -13.79 -2.93
CA TYR A 227 -5.91 -13.20 -3.61
C TYR A 227 -7.15 -13.42 -2.75
N GLY A 228 -7.62 -12.38 -2.05
CA GLY A 228 -8.92 -12.43 -1.36
C GLY A 228 -10.03 -12.80 -2.34
N ALA A 229 -9.94 -12.25 -3.55
CA ALA A 229 -10.73 -12.63 -4.70
C ALA A 229 -9.93 -12.51 -6.00
N TYR A 230 -10.17 -13.45 -6.91
CA TYR A 230 -9.72 -13.43 -8.30
C TYR A 230 -10.92 -13.63 -9.21
N ALA A 231 -11.38 -12.55 -9.85
CA ALA A 231 -12.63 -12.51 -10.58
C ALA A 231 -12.53 -11.69 -11.88
N THR A 232 -13.60 -11.69 -12.68
CA THR A 232 -13.67 -10.88 -13.91
C THR A 232 -14.77 -9.82 -13.87
N LYS A 233 -15.86 -10.04 -13.12
CA LYS A 233 -17.04 -9.15 -13.09
C LYS A 233 -17.26 -8.39 -11.77
N GLY A 234 -16.44 -8.61 -10.75
CA GLY A 234 -16.52 -7.89 -9.48
C GLY A 234 -15.90 -8.67 -8.31
N ALA A 235 -15.43 -7.94 -7.31
CA ALA A 235 -14.82 -8.51 -6.10
C ALA A 235 -14.95 -7.55 -4.92
N SER A 236 -16.06 -7.63 -4.19
CA SER A 236 -16.38 -6.73 -3.06
C SER A 236 -16.52 -7.48 -1.74
N GLY A 237 -16.20 -6.80 -0.63
CA GLY A 237 -16.35 -7.32 0.73
C GLY A 237 -15.32 -8.38 1.12
N ASN A 238 -14.25 -8.56 0.35
CA ASN A 238 -13.24 -9.58 0.66
C ASN A 238 -12.29 -9.11 1.77
N SER A 239 -11.87 -10.04 2.63
CA SER A 239 -11.00 -9.75 3.77
C SER A 239 -9.75 -10.62 3.76
N ILE A 240 -8.58 -9.99 3.92
CA ILE A 240 -7.31 -10.67 4.12
C ILE A 240 -6.77 -10.24 5.47
N ILE A 241 -6.62 -11.20 6.38
CA ILE A 241 -6.19 -10.97 7.76
C ILE A 241 -4.89 -11.76 7.98
N ILE A 242 -3.82 -11.06 8.34
CA ILE A 242 -2.52 -11.64 8.64
C ILE A 242 -2.13 -11.28 10.07
N GLN A 243 -1.79 -12.29 10.86
CA GLN A 243 -1.36 -12.16 12.24
C GLN A 243 -0.05 -12.92 12.44
N ASN A 244 0.78 -12.37 13.33
CA ASN A 244 2.13 -12.86 13.66
C ASN A 244 3.12 -12.69 12.49
N ASP A 245 4.35 -13.12 12.72
CA ASP A 245 5.44 -12.98 11.78
C ASP A 245 5.16 -13.74 10.48
N PHE A 246 5.27 -13.04 9.36
CA PHE A 246 5.01 -13.62 8.06
C PHE A 246 6.16 -14.51 7.60
N ASN A 247 7.39 -14.10 7.89
CA ASN A 247 8.59 -14.89 7.64
C ASN A 247 9.68 -14.66 8.69
N ASN A 248 10.69 -15.53 8.68
CA ASN A 248 11.82 -15.43 9.58
C ASN A 248 12.64 -14.15 9.39
N ASN A 249 13.30 -13.71 10.47
CA ASN A 249 14.09 -12.47 10.52
C ASN A 249 15.21 -12.39 9.48
N PHE A 250 15.75 -13.53 9.05
CA PHE A 250 16.80 -13.59 8.06
C PHE A 250 16.36 -14.45 6.88
N VAL A 251 16.38 -13.83 5.70
CA VAL A 251 16.13 -14.49 4.42
C VAL A 251 17.30 -14.15 3.49
N PRO A 252 17.98 -15.14 2.88
CA PRO A 252 19.02 -14.89 1.88
C PRO A 252 18.56 -13.91 0.79
N GLU A 253 19.46 -13.04 0.33
CA GLU A 253 19.09 -11.99 -0.62
C GLU A 253 18.78 -12.56 -2.02
N ASN A 254 17.49 -12.70 -2.33
CA ASN A 254 16.99 -12.85 -3.70
C ASN A 254 16.06 -11.67 -4.06
N TYR A 255 16.33 -11.00 -5.18
CA TYR A 255 15.61 -9.80 -5.61
C TYR A 255 14.24 -10.08 -6.23
N LYS A 256 13.95 -11.35 -6.56
CA LYS A 256 12.67 -11.79 -7.13
C LYS A 256 11.68 -12.27 -6.07
N ASP A 257 12.18 -12.68 -4.91
CA ASP A 257 11.32 -13.18 -3.83
C ASP A 257 10.45 -12.05 -3.29
N CYS A 258 9.14 -12.30 -3.17
CA CYS A 258 8.19 -11.28 -2.75
C CYS A 258 6.91 -11.86 -2.16
N PHE A 259 6.23 -11.00 -1.41
CA PHE A 259 4.85 -11.17 -0.99
C PHE A 259 3.96 -10.27 -1.82
N VAL A 260 2.90 -10.84 -2.38
CA VAL A 260 1.92 -10.09 -3.15
C VAL A 260 0.54 -10.35 -2.60
N ILE A 261 -0.20 -9.29 -2.29
CA ILE A 261 -1.55 -9.36 -1.74
C ILE A 261 -2.49 -8.59 -2.66
N TYR A 262 -3.58 -9.23 -3.08
CA TYR A 262 -4.69 -8.63 -3.80
C TYR A 262 -5.98 -8.90 -3.04
N ALA A 263 -6.59 -7.87 -2.43
CA ALA A 263 -7.90 -8.05 -1.80
C ALA A 263 -8.99 -8.37 -2.85
N ALA A 264 -8.91 -7.72 -4.01
CA ALA A 264 -9.86 -7.82 -5.11
C ALA A 264 -9.15 -7.67 -6.47
N ARG A 265 -8.64 -8.79 -7.01
CA ARG A 265 -8.17 -8.84 -8.40
C ARG A 265 -9.39 -9.04 -9.29
N THR A 266 -9.89 -7.96 -9.91
CA THR A 266 -11.01 -8.00 -10.87
C THR A 266 -10.73 -7.24 -12.15
N LEU A 267 -11.30 -7.69 -13.28
CA LEU A 267 -11.12 -7.07 -14.59
C LEU A 267 -12.15 -5.97 -14.89
N SER A 268 -13.28 -5.98 -14.18
CA SER A 268 -14.39 -5.03 -14.29
C SER A 268 -15.27 -5.08 -13.05
N GLY A 269 -16.30 -4.23 -12.97
CA GLY A 269 -17.24 -4.19 -11.86
C GLY A 269 -16.64 -3.56 -10.61
N LYS A 270 -17.27 -3.81 -9.46
CA LYS A 270 -16.94 -3.13 -8.20
C LYS A 270 -15.89 -3.88 -7.38
N ALA A 271 -15.00 -3.12 -6.76
CA ALA A 271 -14.03 -3.57 -5.77
C ALA A 271 -14.22 -2.79 -4.46
N ASN A 272 -15.42 -2.87 -3.86
CA ASN A 272 -15.80 -2.09 -2.69
C ASN A 272 -15.69 -2.88 -1.38
N HIS A 273 -15.52 -2.19 -0.25
CA HIS A 273 -15.53 -2.78 1.09
C HIS A 273 -14.51 -3.91 1.33
N ASN A 274 -13.44 -3.96 0.53
CA ASN A 274 -12.37 -4.93 0.73
C ASN A 274 -11.40 -4.45 1.82
N THR A 275 -10.83 -5.41 2.55
CA THR A 275 -9.94 -5.14 3.68
C THR A 275 -8.64 -5.95 3.61
N ILE A 276 -7.52 -5.29 3.87
CA ILE A 276 -6.24 -5.91 4.20
C ILE A 276 -5.86 -5.48 5.62
N ASP A 277 -5.75 -6.42 6.55
CA ASP A 277 -5.38 -6.18 7.95
C ASP A 277 -4.18 -7.03 8.36
N ILE A 278 -3.05 -6.39 8.65
CA ILE A 278 -1.79 -7.04 9.04
C ILE A 278 -1.37 -6.54 10.43
N ASN A 279 -1.27 -7.46 11.39
CA ASN A 279 -0.98 -7.13 12.78
C ASN A 279 0.20 -7.92 13.33
N ASN A 280 1.05 -7.25 14.12
CA ASN A 280 2.14 -7.86 14.89
C ASN A 280 3.03 -8.76 14.03
N SER A 281 3.58 -8.21 12.94
CA SER A 281 4.23 -9.01 11.90
C SER A 281 5.60 -8.47 11.52
N LEU A 282 6.60 -9.35 11.51
CA LEU A 282 7.85 -9.17 10.81
C LEU A 282 7.76 -9.68 9.36
N ILE A 283 8.26 -8.87 8.43
CA ILE A 283 8.26 -9.14 6.99
C ILE A 283 9.65 -8.87 6.40
N SER A 284 10.43 -9.92 6.18
CA SER A 284 11.79 -9.85 5.63
C SER A 284 11.85 -9.91 4.10
N LEU A 285 10.73 -10.17 3.41
CA LEU A 285 10.62 -10.06 1.95
C LEU A 285 9.89 -8.75 1.57
N PRO A 286 10.09 -8.21 0.36
CA PRO A 286 9.28 -7.08 -0.12
C PRO A 286 7.79 -7.43 -0.10
N LEU A 287 6.95 -6.52 0.40
CA LEU A 287 5.50 -6.67 0.39
C LEU A 287 4.85 -5.66 -0.56
N TYR A 288 4.09 -6.21 -1.50
CA TYR A 288 3.26 -5.45 -2.43
C TYR A 288 1.79 -5.77 -2.15
N GLY A 289 1.06 -4.81 -1.59
CA GLY A 289 -0.37 -4.91 -1.32
C GLY A 289 -1.20 -4.12 -2.31
N TYR A 290 -2.30 -4.71 -2.74
CA TYR A 290 -3.25 -4.11 -3.67
C TYR A 290 -4.66 -4.38 -3.14
N ILE A 291 -5.49 -3.35 -3.04
CA ILE A 291 -6.93 -3.61 -2.99
C ILE A 291 -7.38 -4.08 -4.38
N THR A 292 -7.09 -3.27 -5.39
CA THR A 292 -7.27 -3.58 -6.81
C THR A 292 -6.15 -2.90 -7.60
N ALA A 293 -5.77 -3.46 -8.74
CA ALA A 293 -4.77 -2.89 -9.63
C ALA A 293 -5.19 -3.02 -11.10
N ILE A 294 -4.61 -2.17 -11.97
CA ILE A 294 -4.76 -2.32 -13.41
C ILE A 294 -4.08 -3.63 -13.86
N THR A 295 -4.80 -4.45 -14.60
CA THR A 295 -4.28 -5.69 -15.20
C THR A 295 -4.13 -5.51 -16.71
N ASN A 296 -2.94 -5.73 -17.25
CA ASN A 296 -2.72 -5.74 -18.71
C ASN A 296 -2.83 -7.17 -19.23
N ILE A 297 -3.75 -7.41 -20.16
CA ILE A 297 -3.90 -8.70 -20.85
C ILE A 297 -3.86 -8.41 -22.34
N GLU A 298 -2.88 -8.99 -23.05
CA GLU A 298 -2.71 -8.83 -24.51
C GLU A 298 -2.70 -7.37 -24.97
N GLY A 299 -2.06 -6.48 -24.20
CA GLY A 299 -1.97 -5.06 -24.51
C GLY A 299 -3.21 -4.23 -24.14
N LYS A 300 -4.27 -4.84 -23.62
CA LYS A 300 -5.48 -4.14 -23.12
C LYS A 300 -5.44 -4.03 -21.59
N ASN A 301 -5.77 -2.86 -21.09
CA ASN A 301 -5.87 -2.59 -19.65
C ASN A 301 -7.29 -2.88 -19.15
N TYR A 302 -7.38 -3.71 -18.12
CA TYR A 302 -8.58 -4.07 -17.37
C TYR A 302 -8.44 -3.56 -15.94
N GLN A 303 -9.56 -3.16 -15.34
CA GLN A 303 -9.57 -2.57 -14.00
C GLN A 303 -11.00 -2.50 -13.48
N ALA A 304 -11.14 -2.47 -12.15
CA ALA A 304 -12.41 -2.20 -11.50
C ALA A 304 -13.00 -0.84 -11.95
N ASP A 305 -14.32 -0.79 -12.03
CA ASP A 305 -15.07 0.44 -12.28
C ASP A 305 -15.01 1.36 -11.06
N GLU A 306 -15.01 0.78 -9.86
CA GLU A 306 -15.08 1.52 -8.60
C GLU A 306 -14.26 0.79 -7.53
N ALA A 307 -13.52 1.56 -6.73
CA ALA A 307 -12.95 1.10 -5.46
C ALA A 307 -13.40 2.07 -4.36
N SER A 308 -14.50 1.73 -3.68
CA SER A 308 -15.05 2.53 -2.58
C SER A 308 -14.99 1.82 -1.23
N ASP A 309 -14.78 2.61 -0.17
CA ASP A 309 -14.89 2.17 1.23
C ASP A 309 -13.98 0.99 1.59
N ASN A 310 -12.82 0.88 0.93
CA ASN A 310 -11.84 -0.15 1.23
C ASN A 310 -10.91 0.30 2.38
N SER A 311 -10.35 -0.68 3.09
CA SER A 311 -9.42 -0.41 4.18
C SER A 311 -8.13 -1.21 4.08
N ILE A 312 -7.00 -0.54 4.31
CA ILE A 312 -5.70 -1.18 4.52
C ILE A 312 -5.23 -0.75 5.91
N LYS A 313 -4.97 -1.72 6.79
CA LYS A 313 -4.52 -1.49 8.15
C LYS A 313 -3.26 -2.30 8.44
N LEU A 314 -2.18 -1.62 8.79
CA LEU A 314 -0.96 -2.24 9.32
C LEU A 314 -0.73 -1.72 10.73
N ASN A 315 -0.60 -2.63 11.69
CA ASN A 315 -0.38 -2.29 13.09
C ASN A 315 0.77 -3.10 13.67
N THR A 316 1.79 -2.42 14.20
CA THR A 316 3.00 -3.06 14.74
C THR A 316 3.63 -3.99 13.69
N VAL A 317 4.06 -3.41 12.57
CA VAL A 317 4.65 -4.14 11.44
C VAL A 317 6.08 -3.66 11.20
N LYS A 318 7.02 -4.59 11.11
CA LYS A 318 8.39 -4.30 10.71
C LYS A 318 8.70 -5.01 9.40
N SER A 319 9.02 -4.25 8.38
CA SER A 319 9.48 -4.76 7.09
C SER A 319 10.96 -4.46 6.91
N SER A 320 11.76 -5.50 6.64
CA SER A 320 13.19 -5.32 6.31
C SER A 320 13.40 -4.75 4.91
N LYS A 321 12.34 -4.75 4.09
CA LYS A 321 12.35 -4.32 2.68
C LYS A 321 11.16 -3.38 2.39
N ASN A 322 11.04 -2.95 1.13
CA ASN A 322 10.02 -1.99 0.72
C ASN A 322 8.58 -2.47 1.02
N LEU A 323 7.77 -1.54 1.53
CA LEU A 323 6.31 -1.67 1.63
C LEU A 323 5.63 -0.82 0.56
N SER A 324 4.79 -1.43 -0.27
CA SER A 324 4.03 -0.70 -1.29
C SER A 324 2.57 -1.11 -1.28
N PHE A 325 1.67 -0.14 -1.14
CA PHE A 325 0.23 -0.37 -1.13
C PHE A 325 -0.47 0.49 -2.18
N ILE A 326 -1.30 -0.14 -3.01
CA ILE A 326 -1.92 0.52 -4.17
C ILE A 326 -3.43 0.22 -4.23
N ILE A 327 -4.21 1.23 -4.61
CA ILE A 327 -5.62 1.10 -4.97
C ILE A 327 -5.83 1.77 -6.32
N GLU A 328 -6.15 1.00 -7.35
CA GLU A 328 -6.43 1.50 -8.70
C GLU A 328 -7.77 1.02 -9.24
N ALA A 329 -8.58 1.96 -9.71
CA ALA A 329 -9.88 1.74 -10.36
C ALA A 329 -10.21 2.95 -11.27
N LYS A 330 -11.33 2.91 -11.99
CA LYS A 330 -11.79 4.11 -12.74
C LYS A 330 -12.13 5.25 -11.76
N SER A 331 -12.77 4.92 -10.64
CA SER A 331 -13.16 5.81 -9.52
C SER A 331 -12.63 5.28 -8.19
N VAL A 332 -12.08 6.14 -7.32
CA VAL A 332 -11.47 5.76 -6.02
C VAL A 332 -12.02 6.67 -4.91
N GLN A 333 -12.90 6.16 -4.05
CA GLN A 333 -13.64 6.99 -3.10
C GLN A 333 -13.66 6.43 -1.67
N ASN A 334 -13.64 7.29 -0.66
CA ASN A 334 -13.82 6.88 0.75
C ASN A 334 -12.84 5.79 1.26
N ASN A 335 -11.69 5.59 0.61
CA ASN A 335 -10.76 4.55 1.03
C ASN A 335 -9.90 5.04 2.20
N LYS A 336 -9.54 4.12 3.09
CA LYS A 336 -8.73 4.41 4.28
C LYS A 336 -7.49 3.53 4.37
N VAL A 337 -6.31 4.14 4.38
CA VAL A 337 -5.04 3.48 4.70
C VAL A 337 -4.56 3.96 6.06
N LEU A 338 -4.34 3.04 7.00
CA LEU A 338 -3.87 3.33 8.35
C LEU A 338 -2.66 2.48 8.69
N PHE A 339 -1.51 3.12 8.87
CA PHE A 339 -0.32 2.50 9.46
C PHE A 339 -0.14 3.05 10.87
N ASP A 340 -0.03 2.16 11.85
CA ASP A 340 0.28 2.51 13.25
C ASP A 340 1.48 1.68 13.72
N THR A 341 2.57 2.36 14.10
CA THR A 341 3.82 1.71 14.53
C THR A 341 4.37 0.78 13.45
N VAL A 342 4.74 1.37 12.30
CA VAL A 342 5.19 0.62 11.12
C VAL A 342 6.59 1.07 10.70
N GLN A 343 7.47 0.11 10.43
CA GLN A 343 8.83 0.36 9.96
C GLN A 343 9.05 -0.30 8.60
N SER A 344 9.57 0.45 7.63
CA SER A 344 9.97 -0.01 6.30
C SER A 344 11.45 0.28 6.10
N LEU A 345 12.29 -0.76 6.11
CA LEU A 345 13.73 -0.64 5.90
C LEU A 345 14.10 -0.92 4.44
N SER A 346 15.34 -0.66 4.08
CA SER A 346 15.89 -1.06 2.79
C SER A 346 17.24 -1.74 2.99
N GLU A 347 17.29 -3.02 2.65
CA GLU A 347 18.54 -3.79 2.52
C GLU A 347 19.18 -3.57 1.14
N THR A 348 20.42 -4.02 1.00
CA THR A 348 21.27 -3.90 -0.21
C THR A 348 20.54 -4.28 -1.50
N SER A 349 19.77 -5.38 -1.49
CA SER A 349 19.01 -5.85 -2.65
C SER A 349 17.80 -4.96 -3.05
N SER A 350 17.48 -3.94 -2.25
CA SER A 350 16.37 -3.02 -2.45
C SER A 350 16.80 -1.56 -2.63
N LEU A 351 18.11 -1.32 -2.76
CA LEU A 351 18.69 -0.01 -3.04
C LEU A 351 18.14 0.54 -4.37
N GLY A 352 17.19 1.46 -4.28
CA GLY A 352 16.49 2.05 -5.43
C GLY A 352 14.98 1.77 -5.50
N LYS A 353 14.49 0.79 -4.73
CA LYS A 353 13.05 0.59 -4.52
C LYS A 353 12.55 1.54 -3.42
N GLY A 354 11.32 2.04 -3.58
CA GLY A 354 10.71 3.00 -2.67
C GLY A 354 9.52 2.42 -1.90
N SER A 355 9.26 2.95 -0.71
CA SER A 355 8.01 2.70 0.03
C SER A 355 6.91 3.61 -0.52
N LYS A 356 5.75 3.05 -0.86
CA LYS A 356 4.72 3.79 -1.59
C LYS A 356 3.31 3.51 -1.08
N ILE A 357 2.47 4.55 -1.04
CA ILE A 357 1.02 4.41 -0.93
C ILE A 357 0.39 5.25 -2.03
N ILE A 358 -0.31 4.61 -2.96
CA ILE A 358 -0.90 5.27 -4.13
C ILE A 358 -2.37 4.90 -4.23
N LEU A 359 -3.24 5.90 -4.17
CA LEU A 359 -4.66 5.77 -4.48
C LEU A 359 -4.92 6.49 -5.79
N HIS A 360 -5.28 5.77 -6.83
CA HIS A 360 -5.30 6.29 -8.20
C HIS A 360 -6.60 5.95 -8.93
N ALA A 361 -7.43 6.98 -9.14
CA ALA A 361 -8.57 6.95 -10.04
C ALA A 361 -8.10 7.29 -11.45
N THR A 362 -8.12 6.31 -12.35
CA THR A 362 -7.46 6.43 -13.65
C THR A 362 -8.29 7.15 -14.71
N LYS A 363 -9.58 7.39 -14.45
CA LYS A 363 -10.54 7.99 -15.41
C LYS A 363 -11.47 9.02 -14.80
N GLU A 364 -11.78 8.88 -13.52
CA GLU A 364 -12.77 9.71 -12.84
C GLU A 364 -12.13 10.41 -11.63
N ASN A 365 -12.75 10.25 -10.45
CA ASN A 365 -12.50 11.06 -9.28
C ASN A 365 -11.79 10.25 -8.19
N ALA A 366 -10.90 10.92 -7.48
CA ALA A 366 -10.28 10.42 -6.26
C ALA A 366 -10.73 11.29 -5.07
N ASN A 367 -11.85 10.95 -4.44
CA ASN A 367 -12.49 11.83 -3.44
C ASN A 367 -12.64 11.17 -2.06
N TYR A 368 -12.56 11.98 -1.00
CA TYR A 368 -12.76 11.57 0.40
C TYR A 368 -11.82 10.44 0.87
N ASN A 369 -10.67 10.25 0.23
CA ASN A 369 -9.71 9.23 0.62
C ASN A 369 -8.82 9.73 1.75
N THR A 370 -8.43 8.81 2.64
CA THR A 370 -7.62 9.12 3.82
C THR A 370 -6.42 8.20 3.95
N ILE A 371 -5.22 8.77 4.08
CA ILE A 371 -3.97 8.06 4.42
C ILE A 371 -3.49 8.57 5.78
N ILE A 372 -3.29 7.67 6.75
CA ILE A 372 -2.81 7.99 8.10
C ILE A 372 -1.56 7.17 8.36
N LEU A 373 -0.41 7.83 8.53
CA LEU A 373 0.85 7.22 8.92
C LEU A 373 1.21 7.72 10.31
N LYS A 374 0.99 6.88 11.32
CA LYS A 374 1.29 7.14 12.73
C LYS A 374 2.48 6.31 13.17
N ASP A 375 3.46 6.95 13.79
CA ASP A 375 4.69 6.30 14.27
C ASP A 375 5.35 5.46 13.16
N TYR A 376 5.39 6.05 11.96
CA TYR A 376 5.86 5.40 10.74
C TYR A 376 7.30 5.78 10.44
N SER A 377 8.16 4.79 10.20
CA SER A 377 9.54 5.00 9.76
C SER A 377 9.81 4.36 8.40
N SER A 378 10.50 5.08 7.51
CA SER A 378 10.94 4.59 6.21
C SER A 378 12.40 4.94 5.96
N ALA A 379 13.23 3.92 5.75
CA ALA A 379 14.64 4.05 5.39
C ALA A 379 14.88 3.63 3.93
N SER A 380 14.05 4.13 3.00
CA SER A 380 14.05 3.73 1.59
C SER A 380 14.52 4.82 0.63
N TYR A 381 14.90 4.42 -0.59
CA TYR A 381 15.36 5.36 -1.63
C TYR A 381 14.28 6.40 -1.98
N GLY A 382 13.00 6.01 -1.96
CA GLY A 382 11.90 6.93 -2.22
C GLY A 382 10.73 6.64 -1.31
N SER A 383 10.20 7.66 -0.62
CA SER A 383 8.97 7.55 0.16
C SER A 383 7.88 8.39 -0.51
N VAL A 384 6.86 7.73 -1.08
CA VAL A 384 5.83 8.38 -1.91
C VAL A 384 4.42 8.09 -1.41
N TYR A 385 3.67 9.14 -1.10
CA TYR A 385 2.29 9.04 -0.63
C TYR A 385 1.43 9.99 -1.44
N VAL A 386 0.54 9.45 -2.27
CA VAL A 386 -0.25 10.28 -3.19
C VAL A 386 -1.63 9.72 -3.43
N ILE A 387 -2.58 10.65 -3.53
CA ILE A 387 -3.95 10.38 -3.97
C ILE A 387 -4.15 11.17 -5.27
N THR A 388 -4.54 10.47 -6.34
CA THR A 388 -4.61 11.05 -7.68
C THR A 388 -5.87 10.62 -8.41
N GLY A 389 -6.52 11.56 -9.09
CA GLY A 389 -7.66 11.34 -9.96
C GLY A 389 -7.42 12.00 -11.32
N ASP A 390 -8.06 11.49 -12.38
CA ASP A 390 -7.94 12.08 -13.71
C ASP A 390 -8.74 13.39 -13.80
N GLN A 391 -9.98 13.38 -13.31
CA GLN A 391 -10.88 14.53 -13.39
C GLN A 391 -10.82 15.39 -12.14
N GLU A 392 -11.05 14.80 -10.98
CA GLU A 392 -11.12 15.49 -9.69
C GLU A 392 -10.35 14.74 -8.60
N ALA A 393 -9.73 15.50 -7.71
CA ALA A 393 -9.23 14.97 -6.45
C ALA A 393 -9.56 15.95 -5.34
N ALA A 394 -10.59 15.60 -4.54
CA ALA A 394 -11.17 16.51 -3.57
C ALA A 394 -11.46 15.86 -2.22
N TYR A 395 -11.42 16.69 -1.17
CA TYR A 395 -11.71 16.28 0.21
C TYR A 395 -10.82 15.13 0.72
N ASN A 396 -9.65 14.93 0.10
CA ASN A 396 -8.72 13.91 0.54
C ASN A 396 -7.88 14.41 1.72
N LYS A 397 -7.43 13.48 2.55
CA LYS A 397 -6.63 13.79 3.73
C LYS A 397 -5.41 12.86 3.81
N ILE A 398 -4.22 13.43 3.93
CA ILE A 398 -3.01 12.70 4.33
C ILE A 398 -2.54 13.23 5.68
N ILE A 399 -2.44 12.35 6.67
CA ILE A 399 -1.96 12.65 8.02
C ILE A 399 -0.66 11.89 8.26
N LEU A 400 0.40 12.62 8.55
CA LEU A 400 1.68 12.08 9.01
C LEU A 400 1.86 12.49 10.48
N ASN A 401 1.79 11.53 11.39
CA ASN A 401 1.93 11.77 12.83
C ASN A 401 3.15 11.03 13.35
N ASN A 402 4.16 11.79 13.79
CA ASN A 402 5.47 11.28 14.18
C ASN A 402 6.15 10.42 13.08
N PRO A 403 6.24 10.91 11.83
CA PRO A 403 6.95 10.18 10.78
C PRO A 403 8.47 10.37 10.89
N ALA A 404 9.22 9.32 10.52
CA ALA A 404 10.67 9.37 10.35
C ALA A 404 11.05 8.88 8.95
N PHE A 405 11.73 9.73 8.18
CA PHE A 405 12.22 9.39 6.84
C PHE A 405 13.74 9.44 6.80
N GLY A 406 14.35 8.46 6.14
CA GLY A 406 15.79 8.42 5.90
C GLY A 406 16.13 7.48 4.74
N THR A 407 17.41 7.22 4.57
CA THR A 407 17.91 6.30 3.55
C THR A 407 18.97 5.38 4.14
N ALA A 408 18.82 4.08 3.89
CA ALA A 408 19.86 3.10 4.22
C ALA A 408 20.96 3.01 3.14
N SER A 409 20.89 3.83 2.09
CA SER A 409 21.87 3.84 1.00
C SER A 409 23.17 4.52 1.42
N ASP A 410 24.31 3.86 1.17
CA ASP A 410 25.65 4.46 1.35
C ASP A 410 25.85 5.73 0.52
N LYS A 411 25.17 5.85 -0.63
CA LYS A 411 25.18 7.05 -1.48
C LYS A 411 24.40 8.22 -0.87
N ARG A 412 23.60 7.93 0.17
CA ARG A 412 22.64 8.83 0.83
C ARG A 412 21.75 9.60 -0.16
N MET A 413 21.36 8.92 -1.25
CA MET A 413 20.39 9.46 -2.22
C MET A 413 18.98 9.08 -1.81
N GLY A 414 18.02 9.96 -2.11
CA GLY A 414 16.61 9.63 -1.99
C GLY A 414 15.68 10.83 -1.94
N TYR A 415 14.38 10.57 -1.96
CA TYR A 415 13.35 11.61 -1.99
C TYR A 415 12.12 11.24 -1.16
N VAL A 416 11.44 12.27 -0.67
CA VAL A 416 10.16 12.15 0.03
C VAL A 416 9.16 13.00 -0.73
N SER A 417 8.03 12.41 -1.14
CA SER A 417 6.98 13.10 -1.88
C SER A 417 5.61 12.76 -1.30
N THR A 418 4.96 13.74 -0.68
CA THR A 418 3.59 13.61 -0.16
C THR A 418 2.68 14.62 -0.82
N ILE A 419 1.64 14.17 -1.52
CA ILE A 419 0.66 15.03 -2.19
C ILE A 419 -0.76 14.54 -1.92
N ALA A 420 -1.56 15.33 -1.21
CA ALA A 420 -2.87 14.88 -0.74
C ALA A 420 -3.95 14.79 -1.84
N GLY A 421 -3.79 15.46 -2.98
CA GLY A 421 -4.68 15.30 -4.14
C GLY A 421 -4.03 15.78 -5.44
N VAL A 422 -4.10 15.01 -6.51
CA VAL A 422 -3.59 15.39 -7.85
C VAL A 422 -4.62 15.11 -8.91
N SER A 423 -4.98 16.10 -9.74
CA SER A 423 -5.93 15.92 -10.85
C SER A 423 -6.01 17.16 -11.76
N ASN A 424 -6.97 17.18 -12.68
CA ASN A 424 -7.35 18.37 -13.44
C ASN A 424 -8.11 19.43 -12.60
N ASN A 425 -8.78 19.03 -11.53
CA ASN A 425 -9.49 19.89 -10.58
C ASN A 425 -9.21 19.43 -9.14
N THR A 426 -8.31 20.11 -8.43
CA THR A 426 -7.92 19.74 -7.05
C THR A 426 -8.37 20.75 -6.01
N HIS A 427 -9.19 20.32 -5.06
CA HIS A 427 -9.65 21.25 -4.03
C HIS A 427 -9.99 20.59 -2.69
N ASP A 428 -9.97 21.40 -1.64
CA ASP A 428 -10.37 20.99 -0.29
C ASP A 428 -9.56 19.79 0.26
N ASN A 429 -8.35 19.56 -0.28
CA ASN A 429 -7.45 18.52 0.22
C ASN A 429 -6.64 19.01 1.42
N ILE A 430 -6.35 18.12 2.36
CA ILE A 430 -5.61 18.41 3.59
C ILE A 430 -4.35 17.55 3.67
N LEU A 431 -3.20 18.20 3.82
CA LEU A 431 -1.97 17.57 4.28
C LEU A 431 -1.71 18.01 5.73
N GLU A 432 -1.70 17.06 6.65
CA GLU A 432 -1.49 17.29 8.08
C GLU A 432 -0.20 16.58 8.52
N ILE A 433 0.76 17.32 9.07
CA ILE A 433 2.05 16.78 9.51
C ILE A 433 2.30 17.21 10.96
N THR A 434 2.61 16.25 11.82
CA THR A 434 3.04 16.49 13.20
C THR A 434 4.32 15.74 13.50
N ASN A 435 5.29 16.40 14.16
CA ASN A 435 6.54 15.78 14.64
C ASN A 435 7.36 15.12 13.51
N LEU A 436 7.75 15.91 12.51
CA LEU A 436 8.46 15.42 11.33
C LEU A 436 9.96 15.23 11.62
N ASN A 437 10.49 14.04 11.33
CA ASN A 437 11.92 13.78 11.31
C ASN A 437 12.37 13.32 9.91
N ILE A 438 13.36 14.01 9.33
CA ILE A 438 13.99 13.64 8.07
C ILE A 438 15.50 13.64 8.25
N ASP A 439 16.07 12.44 8.23
CA ASP A 439 17.51 12.20 8.31
C ASP A 439 18.23 12.57 6.99
N GLU A 440 19.54 12.42 6.97
CA GLU A 440 20.40 12.92 5.92
C GLU A 440 20.18 12.23 4.55
N TYR A 441 19.65 13.00 3.59
CA TYR A 441 19.73 12.73 2.16
C TYR A 441 20.74 13.69 1.50
N LYS A 442 21.97 13.25 1.24
CA LYS A 442 23.09 14.08 0.75
C LYS A 442 22.98 14.49 -0.73
N ASN A 443 22.60 13.55 -1.60
CA ASN A 443 22.78 13.68 -3.05
C ASN A 443 21.44 13.54 -3.79
N ASP A 444 21.14 14.44 -4.73
CA ASP A 444 19.91 14.47 -5.54
C ASP A 444 18.62 14.31 -4.72
N SER A 445 18.59 14.96 -3.56
CA SER A 445 17.51 14.84 -2.61
C SER A 445 16.41 15.87 -2.82
N ALA A 446 15.16 15.40 -2.80
CA ALA A 446 13.98 16.24 -2.91
C ALA A 446 12.95 15.86 -1.84
N ILE A 447 12.62 16.82 -0.97
CA ILE A 447 11.54 16.71 0.00
C ILE A 447 10.41 17.62 -0.47
N ILE A 448 9.33 17.01 -0.95
CA ILE A 448 8.17 17.70 -1.52
C ILE A 448 6.94 17.35 -0.69
N LEU A 449 6.34 18.39 -0.11
CA LEU A 449 5.15 18.29 0.72
C LEU A 449 4.10 19.25 0.15
N ALA A 450 2.99 18.72 -0.35
CA ALA A 450 1.93 19.54 -0.91
C ALA A 450 0.54 19.02 -0.56
N SER A 451 -0.41 19.93 -0.35
CA SER A 451 -1.81 19.55 -0.21
C SER A 451 -2.44 19.19 -1.56
N ALA A 452 -1.95 19.78 -2.67
CA ALA A 452 -2.47 19.48 -4.00
C ALA A 452 -1.40 19.52 -5.10
N GLY A 453 -1.70 18.87 -6.21
CA GLY A 453 -0.98 18.94 -7.46
C GLY A 453 -1.92 19.05 -8.66
N ILE A 454 -1.43 19.58 -9.77
CA ILE A 454 -2.15 19.66 -11.03
C ILE A 454 -1.41 18.90 -12.13
N LEU A 455 -2.16 18.34 -13.08
CA LEU A 455 -1.61 17.56 -14.18
C LEU A 455 -1.08 18.42 -15.34
N ASN A 456 -1.61 19.62 -15.54
CA ASN A 456 -1.16 20.54 -16.60
C ASN A 456 -1.49 21.99 -16.26
N SER A 457 -1.03 22.92 -17.10
CA SER A 457 -1.17 24.37 -16.87
C SER A 457 -2.60 24.92 -16.95
N LYS A 458 -3.57 24.15 -17.49
CA LYS A 458 -4.98 24.54 -17.59
C LYS A 458 -5.83 24.01 -16.42
N SER A 459 -5.29 23.08 -15.64
CA SER A 459 -5.94 22.51 -14.46
C SER A 459 -6.17 23.57 -13.38
N LYS A 460 -7.17 23.32 -12.51
CA LYS A 460 -7.57 24.23 -11.43
C LYS A 460 -7.16 23.67 -10.07
N SER A 461 -6.82 24.55 -9.14
CA SER A 461 -6.55 24.17 -7.75
C SER A 461 -6.93 25.27 -6.76
N TYR A 462 -7.64 24.95 -5.68
CA TYR A 462 -8.11 25.93 -4.68
C TYR A 462 -8.54 25.28 -3.34
N ASN A 463 -8.67 26.08 -2.27
CA ASN A 463 -9.12 25.64 -0.93
C ASN A 463 -8.28 24.53 -0.26
N ASN A 464 -7.06 24.27 -0.72
CA ASN A 464 -6.23 23.20 -0.15
C ASN A 464 -5.49 23.69 1.10
N THR A 465 -5.33 22.81 2.09
CA THR A 465 -4.74 23.17 3.38
C THR A 465 -3.52 22.32 3.70
N VAL A 466 -2.44 22.98 4.12
CA VAL A 466 -1.27 22.33 4.72
C VAL A 466 -1.20 22.74 6.19
N TYR A 467 -1.10 21.76 7.08
CA TYR A 467 -0.80 21.95 8.48
C TYR A 467 0.54 21.31 8.84
N MET A 468 1.40 22.06 9.54
CA MET A 468 2.64 21.55 10.13
C MET A 468 2.70 21.93 11.61
N GLY A 469 2.82 20.94 12.50
CA GLY A 469 2.86 21.15 13.94
C GLY A 469 3.92 20.34 14.68
N GLY A 470 4.23 20.74 15.92
CA GLY A 470 5.22 20.07 16.76
C GLY A 470 6.65 20.38 16.33
N TYR A 471 7.58 19.44 16.49
CA TYR A 471 8.94 19.62 15.99
C TYR A 471 9.05 19.28 14.50
N VAL A 472 9.99 19.95 13.82
CA VAL A 472 10.36 19.66 12.43
C VAL A 472 11.88 19.58 12.38
N ASN A 473 12.40 18.36 12.38
CA ASN A 473 13.83 18.08 12.35
C ASN A 473 14.16 17.59 10.94
N THR A 474 14.84 18.41 10.16
CA THR A 474 15.31 18.03 8.82
C THR A 474 16.78 18.34 8.70
N PHE A 475 17.55 17.40 8.16
CA PHE A 475 18.97 17.62 7.91
C PHE A 475 19.20 18.74 6.87
N GLU A 476 18.46 18.67 5.75
CA GLU A 476 18.37 19.72 4.74
C GLU A 476 17.00 20.44 4.84
N PRO A 477 16.91 21.73 4.46
CA PRO A 477 15.63 22.42 4.33
C PRO A 477 14.69 21.69 3.35
N ILE A 478 13.39 21.66 3.67
CA ILE A 478 12.36 21.06 2.81
C ILE A 478 12.41 21.72 1.43
N SER A 479 12.50 20.93 0.36
CA SER A 479 12.71 21.45 -0.99
C SER A 479 11.53 22.28 -1.47
N VAL A 480 10.31 21.76 -1.27
CA VAL A 480 9.06 22.43 -1.64
C VAL A 480 7.99 22.17 -0.60
N LEU A 481 7.42 23.25 -0.05
CA LEU A 481 6.18 23.23 0.73
C LEU A 481 5.15 24.08 -0.01
N ALA A 482 4.04 23.48 -0.44
CA ALA A 482 3.12 24.18 -1.32
C ALA A 482 1.65 23.81 -1.13
N GLY A 483 0.77 24.79 -1.40
CA GLY A 483 -0.66 24.53 -1.56
C GLY A 483 -0.94 23.70 -2.82
N THR A 484 -0.22 24.02 -3.90
CA THR A 484 -0.35 23.42 -5.24
C THR A 484 1.00 23.30 -5.94
N ILE A 485 1.27 22.18 -6.62
CA ILE A 485 2.45 21.96 -7.49
C ILE A 485 2.07 21.43 -8.87
N LEU A 486 3.01 21.43 -9.83
CA LEU A 486 2.84 20.69 -11.09
C LEU A 486 3.36 19.27 -10.87
N SER A 487 2.50 18.29 -11.12
CA SER A 487 2.81 16.89 -10.89
C SER A 487 2.57 16.07 -12.15
N ASN A 488 3.65 15.59 -12.76
CA ASN A 488 3.58 14.61 -13.84
C ASN A 488 3.72 13.20 -13.25
N ILE A 489 2.66 12.68 -12.65
CA ILE A 489 2.66 11.33 -12.03
C ILE A 489 2.67 10.22 -13.10
N GLN A 490 2.57 10.56 -14.39
CA GLN A 490 2.23 9.58 -15.42
C GLN A 490 3.24 8.47 -15.71
N ARG A 491 4.49 8.44 -15.20
CA ARG A 491 5.39 7.26 -15.25
C ARG A 491 6.70 7.54 -14.52
N GLN A 492 7.22 6.50 -13.86
CA GLN A 492 8.55 6.20 -13.25
C GLN A 492 9.59 7.32 -12.98
N ASP A 493 9.64 8.39 -13.76
CA ASP A 493 10.43 9.58 -13.51
C ASP A 493 9.58 10.60 -12.74
N ASN A 494 9.67 10.56 -11.41
CA ASN A 494 9.06 11.54 -10.50
C ASN A 494 9.74 12.93 -10.64
N LYS A 495 9.71 13.54 -11.82
CA LYS A 495 10.10 14.94 -12.04
C LYS A 495 8.96 15.82 -11.56
N ILE A 496 8.94 16.05 -10.27
CA ILE A 496 8.05 17.01 -9.63
C ILE A 496 8.79 18.35 -9.57
N SER A 497 8.17 19.41 -10.10
CA SER A 497 8.74 20.75 -10.09
C SER A 497 7.85 21.69 -9.29
N ALA A 498 8.49 22.58 -8.53
CA ALA A 498 7.80 23.74 -8.01
C ALA A 498 7.31 24.58 -9.20
N LEU A 499 6.04 24.95 -9.18
CA LEU A 499 5.51 25.94 -10.11
C LEU A 499 6.07 27.32 -9.75
N VAL A 500 5.99 28.27 -10.69
CA VAL A 500 6.00 29.70 -10.34
C VAL A 500 4.65 30.03 -9.69
N HIS A 501 4.64 30.92 -8.69
CA HIS A 501 3.41 31.33 -8.04
C HIS A 501 2.38 31.86 -9.05
N LYS A 502 1.15 31.38 -8.93
CA LYS A 502 0.01 31.86 -9.72
C LYS A 502 -1.20 32.08 -8.82
N LYS A 503 -1.80 33.26 -8.93
CA LYS A 503 -2.97 33.65 -8.15
C LYS A 503 -4.13 32.67 -8.27
N GLU A 504 -4.36 32.10 -9.46
CA GLU A 504 -5.44 31.14 -9.68
C GLU A 504 -5.18 29.81 -8.95
N LEU A 505 -3.92 29.43 -8.76
CA LEU A 505 -3.50 28.19 -8.11
C LEU A 505 -3.29 28.35 -6.60
N ALA A 506 -3.17 29.58 -6.11
CA ALA A 506 -3.06 29.93 -4.70
C ALA A 506 -4.43 30.17 -4.04
N LYS A 507 -5.49 30.36 -4.84
CA LYS A 507 -6.82 30.79 -4.40
C LYS A 507 -7.32 29.97 -3.21
N ASN A 508 -7.57 30.65 -2.08
CA ASN A 508 -8.03 30.09 -0.82
C ASN A 508 -7.14 28.98 -0.20
N ASN A 509 -5.97 28.70 -0.76
CA ASN A 509 -5.05 27.75 -0.15
C ASN A 509 -4.53 28.31 1.18
N LEU A 510 -4.45 27.47 2.20
CA LEU A 510 -4.14 27.85 3.57
C LEU A 510 -2.91 27.09 4.07
N LEU A 511 -1.92 27.83 4.57
CA LEU A 511 -0.84 27.28 5.38
C LEU A 511 -1.12 27.53 6.86
N ILE A 512 -1.10 26.47 7.67
CA ILE A 512 -1.21 26.53 9.13
C ILE A 512 0.10 26.02 9.73
N LEU A 513 0.79 26.87 10.51
CA LEU A 513 2.02 26.48 11.22
C LEU A 513 1.78 26.54 12.73
N ASP A 514 1.99 25.40 13.39
CA ASP A 514 2.00 25.22 14.84
C ASP A 514 3.38 24.68 15.27
N THR A 515 4.41 25.32 14.76
CA THR A 515 5.81 24.93 14.90
C THR A 515 6.71 26.18 14.87
N GLN A 516 7.99 26.02 15.18
CA GLN A 516 9.01 27.06 15.02
C GLN A 516 10.29 26.44 14.43
N GLY A 517 11.09 27.24 13.73
CA GLY A 517 12.34 26.81 13.12
C GLY A 517 12.17 26.07 11.78
N LEU A 518 10.99 26.15 11.15
CA LEU A 518 10.72 25.51 9.87
C LEU A 518 11.58 26.16 8.77
N LYS A 519 12.39 25.36 8.07
CA LYS A 519 13.20 25.81 6.93
C LYS A 519 12.71 25.17 5.64
N VAL A 520 12.45 26.00 4.63
CA VAL A 520 12.02 25.57 3.30
C VAL A 520 12.84 26.27 2.22
N LYS A 521 13.19 25.58 1.14
CA LYS A 521 13.85 26.20 -0.03
C LYS A 521 12.83 27.02 -0.83
N THR A 522 11.63 26.46 -1.04
CA THR A 522 10.53 27.11 -1.77
C THR A 522 9.22 26.96 -1.02
N LEU A 523 8.56 28.07 -0.75
CA LEU A 523 7.18 28.12 -0.28
C LEU A 523 6.29 28.65 -1.41
N ASN A 524 5.24 27.94 -1.82
CA ASN A 524 4.47 28.38 -2.99
C ASN A 524 2.96 28.10 -2.95
N ASN A 525 2.21 28.87 -3.73
CA ASN A 525 0.77 28.74 -4.00
C ASN A 525 -0.10 28.71 -2.73
N PHE A 526 0.20 29.58 -1.77
CA PHE A 526 -0.66 29.89 -0.64
C PHE A 526 -1.22 31.30 -0.78
N GLU A 527 -2.49 31.47 -0.39
CA GLU A 527 -3.11 32.80 -0.26
C GLU A 527 -3.29 33.18 1.21
N ASN A 528 -3.58 32.20 2.08
CA ASN A 528 -3.88 32.43 3.48
C ASN A 528 -2.83 31.78 4.40
N PHE A 529 -2.56 32.45 5.53
CA PHE A 529 -1.59 32.01 6.52
C PHE A 529 -2.18 32.08 7.93
N SER A 530 -2.03 31.01 8.71
CA SER A 530 -2.38 30.95 10.12
C SER A 530 -1.19 30.45 10.92
N LEU A 531 -0.68 31.25 11.84
CA LEU A 531 0.44 30.87 12.70
C LEU A 531 -0.04 30.73 14.15
N ILE A 532 0.18 29.56 14.73
CA ILE A 532 -0.11 29.24 16.12
C ILE A 532 1.22 29.32 16.87
N LEU A 533 1.38 30.37 17.66
CA LEU A 533 2.66 30.65 18.30
C LEU A 533 2.86 29.77 19.56
N PRO A 534 4.02 29.12 19.72
CA PRO A 534 4.34 28.38 20.94
C PRO A 534 4.60 29.36 22.10
N LYS A 535 4.44 28.88 23.34
CA LYS A 535 4.69 29.68 24.56
C LYS A 535 6.09 30.30 24.60
N ASN A 536 7.10 29.53 24.19
CA ASN A 536 8.50 29.93 24.15
C ASN A 536 8.96 30.02 22.70
N LEU A 537 8.73 31.16 22.06
CA LEU A 537 9.23 31.44 20.73
C LEU A 537 10.71 31.85 20.82
N THR A 538 11.61 30.94 20.44
CA THR A 538 13.07 31.11 20.53
C THR A 538 13.74 31.24 19.18
N SER A 539 13.04 30.91 18.11
CA SER A 539 13.54 31.00 16.73
C SER A 539 12.49 31.62 15.81
N THR A 540 12.90 31.99 14.60
CA THR A 540 11.98 32.31 13.50
C THR A 540 10.97 31.17 13.32
N VAL A 541 9.71 31.47 13.05
CA VAL A 541 8.69 30.44 12.78
C VAL A 541 8.97 29.75 11.45
N LEU A 542 9.23 30.54 10.39
CA LEU A 542 9.45 30.06 9.03
C LEU A 542 10.60 30.82 8.36
N SER A 543 11.53 30.08 7.76
CA SER A 543 12.61 30.59 6.92
C SER A 543 12.50 30.04 5.50
N VAL A 544 12.45 30.92 4.49
CA VAL A 544 12.43 30.60 3.06
C VAL A 544 13.78 30.98 2.44
N GLU A 545 14.53 29.99 1.92
CA GLU A 545 15.96 30.17 1.64
C GLU A 545 16.32 30.40 0.16
N LYS A 546 15.65 29.74 -0.78
CA LYS A 546 16.08 29.73 -2.20
C LYS A 546 15.30 30.72 -3.06
N ASN A 547 13.97 30.73 -2.93
CA ASN A 547 13.06 31.55 -3.72
C ASN A 547 12.35 32.60 -2.84
N PRO A 548 11.94 33.75 -3.39
CA PRO A 548 11.17 34.72 -2.62
C PRO A 548 9.78 34.17 -2.27
N MET A 549 9.16 34.74 -1.24
CA MET A 549 7.84 34.31 -0.74
C MET A 549 6.73 35.24 -1.23
N ASN A 550 5.70 34.70 -1.87
CA ASN A 550 4.53 35.49 -2.28
C ASN A 550 3.59 35.77 -1.10
N LEU A 551 3.12 37.01 -1.00
CA LEU A 551 2.14 37.50 -0.04
C LEU A 551 1.03 38.26 -0.80
N PRO A 552 -0.02 37.57 -1.26
CA PRO A 552 -1.10 38.20 -2.01
C PRO A 552 -1.95 39.07 -1.08
N SER A 553 -2.17 40.33 -1.47
CA SER A 553 -2.86 41.33 -0.63
C SER A 553 -4.32 40.99 -0.26
N LYS A 554 -4.96 40.11 -1.05
CA LYS A 554 -6.32 39.59 -0.82
C LYS A 554 -6.38 38.46 0.21
N GLY A 555 -5.24 37.85 0.51
CA GLY A 555 -5.13 36.77 1.48
C GLY A 555 -5.32 37.22 2.92
N SER A 556 -5.42 36.27 3.84
CA SER A 556 -5.49 36.55 5.26
C SER A 556 -4.22 36.12 5.99
N PHE A 557 -3.87 36.87 7.04
CA PHE A 557 -2.78 36.53 7.94
C PHE A 557 -3.31 36.52 9.38
N LYS A 558 -3.33 35.36 10.02
CA LYS A 558 -3.87 35.18 11.37
C LYS A 558 -2.82 34.64 12.32
N LEU A 559 -2.81 35.18 13.55
CA LEU A 559 -1.98 34.66 14.62
C LEU A 559 -2.84 34.22 15.78
N PHE A 560 -2.50 33.05 16.34
CA PHE A 560 -3.19 32.44 17.46
C PHE A 560 -2.21 32.03 18.55
N THR A 561 -2.75 31.81 19.74
CA THR A 561 -2.15 31.01 20.80
C THR A 561 -3.10 29.89 21.19
N LYS A 562 -2.56 28.76 21.64
CA LYS A 562 -3.35 27.73 22.32
C LYS A 562 -3.69 28.19 23.74
N ASP A 563 -4.77 27.66 24.31
CA ASP A 563 -5.12 27.90 25.71
C ASP A 563 -3.93 27.69 26.65
N ASN A 564 -3.81 28.55 27.67
CA ASN A 564 -2.73 28.58 28.66
C ASN A 564 -1.33 29.01 28.15
N ASN A 565 -1.16 29.27 26.85
CA ASN A 565 0.07 29.87 26.30
C ASN A 565 0.00 31.41 26.37
N LYS A 566 0.30 31.98 27.54
CA LYS A 566 0.53 33.44 27.65
C LYS A 566 1.90 33.79 27.08
N LEU A 567 1.92 34.31 25.86
CA LEU A 567 3.09 34.98 25.29
C LEU A 567 3.30 36.34 25.97
N LEU A 568 4.57 36.69 26.20
CA LEU A 568 4.93 38.00 26.71
C LEU A 568 4.75 39.05 25.61
N LYS A 569 4.42 40.29 26.00
CA LYS A 569 4.44 41.43 25.09
C LYS A 569 5.88 41.65 24.63
N GLY A 570 6.06 41.91 23.34
CA GLY A 570 7.39 42.10 22.78
C GLY A 570 7.45 41.89 21.29
N ARG A 571 8.66 42.09 20.76
CA ARG A 571 9.03 41.94 19.35
C ARG A 571 9.56 40.53 19.11
N TYR A 572 9.02 39.84 18.12
CA TYR A 572 9.41 38.48 17.75
C TYR A 572 9.67 38.36 16.25
N LYS A 573 10.73 37.65 15.88
CA LYS A 573 11.03 37.33 14.47
C LYS A 573 10.09 36.21 14.01
N LEU A 574 9.26 36.50 13.00
CA LEU A 574 8.19 35.59 12.56
C LEU A 574 8.58 34.84 11.30
N ILE A 575 8.85 35.56 10.22
CA ILE A 575 9.18 34.99 8.91
C ILE A 575 10.45 35.63 8.38
N GLU A 576 11.32 34.83 7.78
CA GLU A 576 12.50 35.28 7.07
C GLU A 576 12.48 34.73 5.64
N SER A 577 12.65 35.60 4.64
CA SER A 577 12.82 35.20 3.24
C SER A 577 14.14 35.76 2.72
N GLN A 578 15.10 34.88 2.42
CA GLN A 578 16.45 35.28 1.99
C GLN A 578 16.46 36.07 0.68
N LYS A 579 15.43 35.90 -0.14
CA LYS A 579 15.21 36.63 -1.39
C LYS A 579 14.13 37.71 -1.29
N GLY A 580 13.56 37.96 -0.11
CA GLY A 580 12.49 38.95 0.08
C GLY A 580 11.10 38.42 -0.29
N PHE A 581 10.14 39.33 -0.42
CA PHE A 581 8.73 39.01 -0.62
C PHE A 581 8.21 39.55 -1.95
N LEU A 582 7.25 38.84 -2.54
CA LEU A 582 6.57 39.21 -3.78
C LEU A 582 5.08 39.45 -3.54
N ASN A 583 4.46 40.31 -4.35
CA ASN A 583 3.00 40.45 -4.42
C ASN A 583 2.34 39.35 -5.27
N GLU A 584 1.02 39.45 -5.49
CA GLU A 584 0.25 38.52 -6.33
C GLU A 584 0.64 38.51 -7.83
N ASN A 585 1.34 39.54 -8.29
CA ASN A 585 1.81 39.70 -9.68
C ASN A 585 3.29 39.28 -9.84
N ASN A 586 3.92 38.72 -8.80
CA ASN A 586 5.32 38.36 -8.74
C ASN A 586 6.30 39.57 -8.78
N GLU A 587 5.87 40.72 -8.29
CA GLU A 587 6.72 41.93 -8.15
C GLU A 587 7.25 42.03 -6.72
N TYR A 588 8.51 42.44 -6.54
CA TYR A 588 9.13 42.60 -5.22
C TYR A 588 8.47 43.71 -4.41
N LEU A 589 8.23 43.41 -3.13
CA LEU A 589 7.70 44.35 -2.16
C LEU A 589 8.86 45.02 -1.41
N ASN A 590 8.90 46.35 -1.43
CA ASN A 590 9.78 47.11 -0.52
C ASN A 590 9.20 47.13 0.92
N GLN A 591 9.90 47.76 1.87
CA GLN A 591 9.53 47.78 3.28
C GLN A 591 8.12 48.36 3.52
N GLU A 592 7.78 49.50 2.89
CA GLU A 592 6.49 50.18 3.05
C GLU A 592 5.34 49.38 2.42
N GLU A 593 5.58 48.83 1.22
CA GLU A 593 4.62 48.00 0.49
C GLU A 593 4.34 46.69 1.23
N LEU A 594 5.37 46.08 1.83
CA LEU A 594 5.24 44.86 2.62
C LEU A 594 4.42 45.10 3.90
N ILE A 595 4.72 46.16 4.65
CA ILE A 595 3.94 46.54 5.84
C ILE A 595 2.48 46.81 5.45
N THR A 596 2.25 47.53 4.37
CA THR A 596 0.91 47.83 3.85
C THR A 596 0.15 46.55 3.48
N THR A 597 0.82 45.61 2.83
CA THR A 597 0.26 44.31 2.43
C THR A 597 -0.11 43.47 3.66
N LEU A 598 0.80 43.35 4.63
CA LEU A 598 0.56 42.60 5.87
C LEU A 598 -0.61 43.18 6.69
N ASN A 599 -0.69 44.52 6.79
CA ASN A 599 -1.79 45.20 7.48
C ASN A 599 -3.14 45.01 6.77
N LYS A 600 -3.16 44.90 5.43
CA LYS A 600 -4.36 44.51 4.68
C LYS A 600 -4.74 43.06 4.98
N MET A 601 -3.78 42.13 4.90
CA MET A 601 -4.01 40.71 5.17
C MET A 601 -4.51 40.43 6.60
N LEU A 602 -4.07 41.20 7.59
CA LEU A 602 -4.53 41.10 8.98
C LEU A 602 -6.02 41.45 9.15
N LYS A 603 -6.53 42.36 8.32
CA LYS A 603 -7.94 42.79 8.32
C LYS A 603 -8.84 41.85 7.52
N ASN A 604 -8.28 41.11 6.56
CA ASN A 604 -9.02 40.20 5.71
C ASN A 604 -9.59 39.02 6.51
N LYS A 605 -10.87 38.71 6.30
CA LYS A 605 -11.57 37.62 6.97
C LYS A 605 -11.60 36.38 6.09
N HIS A 606 -10.69 35.44 6.32
CA HIS A 606 -10.83 34.06 5.84
C HIS A 606 -11.49 33.21 6.92
N ILE A 607 -12.44 32.35 6.57
CA ILE A 607 -13.10 31.47 7.54
C ILE A 607 -12.67 30.03 7.26
N PHE A 608 -12.04 29.41 8.26
CA PHE A 608 -11.63 28.01 8.21
C PHE A 608 -12.04 27.33 9.51
N ASN A 609 -12.58 26.11 9.43
CA ASN A 609 -12.87 25.31 10.60
C ASN A 609 -11.63 24.52 11.03
N TYR A 610 -10.86 25.07 11.97
CA TYR A 610 -9.63 24.44 12.47
C TYR A 610 -9.84 23.05 13.08
N LYS A 611 -11.07 22.68 13.47
CA LYS A 611 -11.38 21.32 13.95
C LYS A 611 -11.26 20.24 12.88
N LYS A 612 -11.16 20.60 11.59
CA LYS A 612 -10.86 19.67 10.49
C LYS A 612 -9.42 19.11 10.53
N ILE A 613 -8.52 19.78 11.25
CA ILE A 613 -7.15 19.32 11.51
C ILE A 613 -7.18 18.50 12.80
N ASP A 614 -6.76 17.23 12.74
CA ASP A 614 -6.93 16.28 13.86
C ASP A 614 -6.11 16.73 15.07
N ALA A 615 -4.88 17.22 14.82
CA ALA A 615 -4.01 17.79 15.84
C ALA A 615 -4.58 19.03 16.56
N LEU A 616 -5.61 19.67 15.99
CA LEU A 616 -6.24 20.87 16.54
C LEU A 616 -7.68 20.65 17.01
N THR A 617 -8.27 19.47 16.83
CA THR A 617 -9.69 19.20 17.15
C THR A 617 -10.05 19.56 18.60
N ASN A 618 -9.12 19.31 19.52
CA ASN A 618 -9.28 19.56 20.96
C ASN A 618 -8.57 20.84 21.46
N SER A 619 -8.04 21.66 20.56
CA SER A 619 -7.38 22.92 20.92
C SER A 619 -8.33 24.11 20.76
N SER A 620 -8.41 24.99 21.76
CA SER A 620 -8.97 26.33 21.54
C SER A 620 -7.88 27.28 21.07
N LEU A 621 -8.17 27.99 19.98
CA LEU A 621 -7.25 28.94 19.36
C LEU A 621 -7.70 30.36 19.68
N ASN A 622 -6.89 31.08 20.46
CA ASN A 622 -7.15 32.45 20.86
C ASN A 622 -6.43 33.42 19.92
N PRO A 623 -7.15 34.29 19.19
CA PRO A 623 -6.51 35.24 18.28
C PRO A 623 -5.67 36.28 19.05
N LEU A 624 -4.51 36.62 18.51
CA LEU A 624 -3.61 37.62 19.10
C LEU A 624 -3.85 39.02 18.50
N LYS A 625 -3.74 40.04 19.35
CA LYS A 625 -3.67 41.44 18.91
C LYS A 625 -2.22 41.81 18.64
N ILE A 626 -1.92 42.19 17.40
CA ILE A 626 -0.54 42.37 16.93
C ILE A 626 -0.35 43.61 16.07
N GLY A 627 0.90 44.06 15.95
CA GLY A 627 1.38 44.93 14.87
C GLY A 627 2.56 44.27 14.13
N PHE A 628 2.72 44.58 12.85
CA PHE A 628 3.86 44.12 12.05
C PHE A 628 4.98 45.17 12.02
N GLU A 629 6.20 44.68 11.93
CA GLU A 629 7.41 45.47 11.65
C GLU A 629 8.27 44.68 10.66
N VAL A 630 9.01 45.37 9.79
CA VAL A 630 9.77 44.75 8.71
C VAL A 630 11.20 45.29 8.73
N SER A 631 12.20 44.43 8.50
CA SER A 631 13.60 44.85 8.40
C SER A 631 13.84 45.83 7.23
N ASP A 632 14.90 46.63 7.32
CA ASP A 632 15.23 47.65 6.31
C ASP A 632 15.45 47.07 4.91
N ASP A 633 15.95 45.83 4.82
CA ASP A 633 16.14 45.10 3.57
C ASP A 633 14.88 44.37 3.07
N ALA A 634 13.75 44.52 3.76
CA ALA A 634 12.48 43.86 3.50
C ALA A 634 12.55 42.32 3.42
N LYS A 635 13.48 41.69 4.17
CA LYS A 635 13.64 40.22 4.21
C LYS A 635 13.08 39.55 5.45
N ILE A 636 12.83 40.31 6.51
CA ILE A 636 12.38 39.76 7.79
C ILE A 636 11.09 40.46 8.21
N ILE A 637 10.08 39.64 8.54
CA ILE A 637 8.83 40.08 9.16
C ILE A 637 8.91 39.81 10.66
N TYR A 638 8.75 40.86 11.45
CA TYR A 638 8.60 40.83 12.89
C TYR A 638 7.15 41.04 13.29
N VAL A 639 6.78 40.52 14.45
CA VAL A 639 5.51 40.78 15.09
C VAL A 639 5.70 41.39 16.47
N ASN A 640 4.93 42.42 16.77
CA ASN A 640 4.85 43.08 18.06
C ASN A 640 3.53 42.68 18.73
N ILE A 641 3.61 41.90 19.82
CA ILE A 641 2.44 41.46 20.60
C ILE A 641 2.02 42.59 21.55
N LEU A 642 0.75 43.04 21.46
CA LEU A 642 0.24 44.27 22.08
C LEU A 642 -0.40 44.11 23.46
#